data_AF-A0A9P1J2M1-F1
#
_entry.id   AF-A0A9P1J2M1-F1
#
_cell.length_a   1.000
_cell.length_b   1.000
_cell.length_c   1.000
_cell.angle_alpha   90.00
_cell.angle_beta   90.00
_cell.angle_gamma   90.00
#
_symmetry.space_group_name_H-M   'P 1'
#
loop_
_entity.id
_entity.type
_entity.pdbx_description
1 polymer ?
#
loop_
_entity_poly.entity_id
_entity_poly.type
_entity_poly.pdbx_seq_one_letter_code
_entity_poly.pdbx_strand_id
1 'polypeptide(L)'
;MEDFDDTHRKSLKRQKKEYKDEKRRVNDELVSALKDPTVVVMADTLKIRGALKKWNRYYCVLKPGLLIIYKNKKADRGDWVGTVLLNHCEIIERPSKKDGFCFKLFHPMDMSIWGNRGPLGQSFGSFTLNPLNTSFLICRAPSDQAGRCWMDALELSFKCTGLLKRTMNQLGEKHDESGMVEGSRDESRLSRDSDGDDGSTKFSETDAEKHFQGIDDIDHEDGDGQKSESSDTIRENVQESAWILSPKETFGTAASQTEDVAEENKSLIWTLLKQIRPGMDLSKVVLPTFILEPRSFLEKLADYYYHADLITEAVAEPDPYQRIVKITKFFLSGFYKKPKGLKKPYNPILGETFRCKWEHPDGSTTFYIAEQVSHHPPISSLFITNRKAGFNISGTILAKSKYYGNSLSAILVGKLRLTLLNLGETYLVNLPYANCKGIMIGTMTMELGGEVNIECEKTGYATTLDFKLKPFLGGQMNQVDGVIKYGRETMASIEGAWDGVVKIKGSDGKKSELWNPTPDIIKTRLPRYEISMEEQGEWESAKLWSQVTEAIANEDQYKATEEKTALENDQRARAKSGIPHKTKFFKPKPYDDDEFEYIHADYRPWDNNNDIQQVEHDYVVKTICAHPSAKACTSTIRTSDLDSENSDSEEERVIRKKSVKSLHQQQAAPSDVEKLLKDLSQQFEIAIRNFEAHSEKNSTKLIHTVQSTLLFVFVLLSVIQSIFLFIYVRK
;
A
#
# COMPACT_ATOMS: atom_id res chain seq x y z
N MET A 1 6.66 21.60 39.70
CA MET A 1 6.03 20.31 39.36
C MET A 1 4.49 20.41 39.42
N GLU A 2 3.93 21.09 40.42
CA GLU A 2 2.47 21.21 40.62
C GLU A 2 1.72 21.94 39.47
N ASP A 3 2.29 23.01 38.89
CA ASP A 3 1.64 23.76 37.78
C ASP A 3 1.34 22.93 36.53
N PHE A 4 2.10 21.85 36.30
CA PHE A 4 1.95 20.99 35.11
C PHE A 4 0.74 20.05 35.23
N ASP A 5 0.43 19.56 36.44
CA ASP A 5 -0.79 18.76 36.66
C ASP A 5 -2.05 19.64 36.54
N ASP A 6 -2.06 20.82 37.14
CA ASP A 6 -3.26 21.66 37.11
C ASP A 6 -3.55 22.24 35.72
N THR A 7 -2.53 22.54 34.90
CA THR A 7 -2.74 22.89 33.47
C THR A 7 -3.30 21.73 32.64
N HIS A 8 -2.77 20.51 32.80
CA HIS A 8 -3.32 19.32 32.13
C HIS A 8 -4.77 19.02 32.58
N ARG A 9 -5.02 19.13 33.89
CA ARG A 9 -6.34 18.94 34.53
C ARG A 9 -7.35 20.03 34.13
N LYS A 10 -6.92 21.26 33.86
CA LYS A 10 -7.73 22.33 33.25
C LYS A 10 -8.07 22.01 31.79
N SER A 11 -7.12 21.53 31.00
CA SER A 11 -7.34 21.13 29.59
C SER A 11 -8.40 20.01 29.47
N LEU A 12 -8.25 18.93 30.26
CA LEU A 12 -9.20 17.82 30.32
C LEU A 12 -10.61 18.24 30.80
N LYS A 13 -10.72 19.27 31.67
CA LYS A 13 -12.01 19.88 32.03
C LYS A 13 -12.61 20.65 30.86
N ARG A 14 -11.80 21.37 30.07
CA ARG A 14 -12.24 22.16 28.91
C ARG A 14 -12.82 21.26 27.81
N GLN A 15 -12.09 20.22 27.41
CA GLN A 15 -12.56 19.22 26.44
C GLN A 15 -13.86 18.52 26.88
N LYS A 16 -13.98 18.18 28.18
CA LYS A 16 -15.20 17.60 28.77
C LYS A 16 -16.38 18.59 28.87
N LYS A 17 -16.14 19.89 28.70
CA LYS A 17 -17.17 20.93 28.55
C LYS A 17 -17.54 21.10 27.08
N GLU A 18 -16.55 21.29 26.21
CA GLU A 18 -16.71 21.41 24.75
C GLU A 18 -17.56 20.25 24.18
N TYR A 19 -17.27 19.00 24.58
CA TYR A 19 -18.09 17.84 24.19
C TYR A 19 -19.54 17.88 24.73
N LYS A 20 -19.77 18.40 25.94
CA LYS A 20 -21.14 18.52 26.50
C LYS A 20 -21.95 19.57 25.77
N ASP A 21 -21.32 20.68 25.42
CA ASP A 21 -21.96 21.82 24.76
C ASP A 21 -22.26 21.46 23.29
N GLU A 22 -21.34 20.79 22.59
CA GLU A 22 -21.60 20.25 21.24
C GLU A 22 -22.64 19.11 21.25
N LYS A 23 -22.59 18.20 22.25
CA LYS A 23 -23.64 17.17 22.42
C LYS A 23 -25.02 17.79 22.68
N ARG A 24 -25.11 18.96 23.34
CA ARG A 24 -26.37 19.71 23.45
C ARG A 24 -26.78 20.26 22.09
N ARG A 25 -25.89 20.98 21.39
CA ARG A 25 -26.18 21.56 20.06
C ARG A 25 -26.69 20.50 19.08
N VAL A 26 -25.97 19.38 18.93
CA VAL A 26 -26.35 18.29 18.02
C VAL A 26 -27.64 17.59 18.47
N ASN A 27 -27.87 17.43 19.77
CA ASN A 27 -29.15 16.91 20.30
C ASN A 27 -30.34 17.81 19.92
N ASP A 28 -30.14 19.13 19.93
CA ASP A 28 -31.20 20.10 19.67
C ASP A 28 -31.41 20.34 18.16
N GLU A 29 -30.35 20.31 17.33
CA GLU A 29 -30.43 20.23 15.85
C GLU A 29 -31.26 19.00 15.40
N LEU A 30 -31.03 17.84 16.03
CA LEU A 30 -31.69 16.58 15.66
C LEU A 30 -33.16 16.47 16.08
N VAL A 31 -33.69 17.39 16.90
CA VAL A 31 -35.13 17.45 17.23
C VAL A 31 -36.00 17.82 16.02
N SER A 32 -35.43 18.51 15.02
CA SER A 32 -36.11 18.77 13.74
C SER A 32 -36.34 17.47 12.95
N ALA A 33 -35.25 16.75 12.62
CA ALA A 33 -35.28 15.54 11.80
C ALA A 33 -36.04 14.36 12.44
N LEU A 34 -36.27 14.39 13.76
CA LEU A 34 -37.08 13.40 14.46
C LEU A 34 -38.57 13.47 14.03
N LYS A 35 -39.10 14.65 13.69
CA LYS A 35 -40.54 14.85 13.39
C LYS A 35 -40.97 14.43 11.99
N ASP A 36 -40.09 14.43 11.01
CA ASP A 36 -40.41 14.09 9.62
C ASP A 36 -40.60 12.57 9.44
N PRO A 37 -41.77 12.07 9.02
CA PRO A 37 -42.00 10.64 8.82
C PRO A 37 -41.41 10.09 7.50
N THR A 38 -41.05 10.95 6.54
CA THR A 38 -40.67 10.55 5.17
C THR A 38 -39.23 10.05 5.07
N VAL A 39 -38.35 10.48 5.98
CA VAL A 39 -36.91 10.17 5.94
C VAL A 39 -36.58 8.96 6.83
N VAL A 40 -36.68 7.75 6.28
CA VAL A 40 -36.23 6.49 6.91
C VAL A 40 -35.36 5.71 5.92
N VAL A 41 -34.13 5.37 6.32
CA VAL A 41 -33.16 4.66 5.47
C VAL A 41 -33.34 3.14 5.55
N MET A 42 -33.64 2.61 6.74
CA MET A 42 -33.87 1.18 6.98
C MET A 42 -34.70 0.97 8.26
N ALA A 43 -35.56 -0.05 8.31
CA ALA A 43 -36.37 -0.32 9.51
C ALA A 43 -36.70 -1.81 9.72
N ASP A 44 -35.84 -2.54 10.43
CA ASP A 44 -35.97 -3.99 10.68
C ASP A 44 -35.48 -4.44 12.09
N THR A 45 -35.59 -5.74 12.40
CA THR A 45 -35.40 -6.33 13.72
C THR A 45 -33.95 -6.82 13.92
N LEU A 46 -33.19 -6.11 14.75
CA LEU A 46 -31.85 -6.55 15.16
C LEU A 46 -31.88 -7.30 16.50
N LYS A 47 -30.98 -8.28 16.67
CA LYS A 47 -30.63 -8.80 17.99
C LYS A 47 -29.54 -7.91 18.58
N ILE A 48 -29.79 -7.26 19.71
CA ILE A 48 -28.82 -6.38 20.39
C ILE A 48 -28.37 -7.03 21.70
N ARG A 49 -27.07 -6.98 21.97
CA ARG A 49 -26.46 -7.52 23.19
C ARG A 49 -26.39 -6.45 24.29
N GLY A 50 -27.01 -6.72 25.43
CA GLY A 50 -26.89 -5.85 26.61
C GLY A 50 -25.59 -6.06 27.40
N ALA A 51 -25.37 -5.20 28.40
CA ALA A 51 -24.21 -5.24 29.29
C ALA A 51 -24.11 -6.59 30.05
N LEU A 52 -25.25 -7.18 30.42
CA LEU A 52 -25.35 -8.53 31.01
C LEU A 52 -25.08 -9.67 30.01
N LYS A 53 -24.47 -9.38 28.86
CA LYS A 53 -24.06 -10.29 27.78
C LYS A 53 -25.21 -11.06 27.09
N LYS A 54 -26.45 -10.94 27.55
CA LYS A 54 -27.69 -11.47 26.95
C LYS A 54 -28.07 -10.73 25.68
N TRP A 55 -28.64 -11.45 24.72
CA TRP A 55 -29.18 -10.92 23.46
C TRP A 55 -30.70 -10.78 23.54
N ASN A 56 -31.23 -9.64 23.10
CA ASN A 56 -32.67 -9.41 22.96
C ASN A 56 -32.98 -8.90 21.54
N ARG A 57 -34.19 -9.16 21.02
CA ARG A 57 -34.65 -8.58 19.75
C ARG A 57 -35.21 -7.19 20.02
N TYR A 58 -34.89 -6.24 19.13
CA TYR A 58 -35.45 -4.89 19.12
C TYR A 58 -35.81 -4.52 17.69
N TYR A 59 -36.85 -3.71 17.51
CA TYR A 59 -37.18 -3.11 16.22
C TYR A 59 -36.40 -1.81 16.08
N CYS A 60 -35.57 -1.71 15.05
CA CYS A 60 -34.61 -0.62 14.88
C CYS A 60 -34.99 0.20 13.63
N VAL A 61 -35.10 1.51 13.80
CA VAL A 61 -35.41 2.46 12.71
C VAL A 61 -34.21 3.37 12.52
N LEU A 62 -33.61 3.28 11.33
CA LEU A 62 -32.46 4.04 10.92
C LEU A 62 -32.91 5.29 10.15
N LYS A 63 -32.53 6.45 10.67
CA LYS A 63 -32.60 7.75 10.02
C LYS A 63 -31.17 8.29 9.82
N PRO A 64 -30.93 9.26 8.92
CA PRO A 64 -29.64 9.93 8.81
C PRO A 64 -29.21 10.51 10.17
N GLY A 65 -27.98 10.25 10.59
CA GLY A 65 -27.46 10.66 11.90
C GLY A 65 -28.09 10.00 13.15
N LEU A 66 -29.11 9.14 13.03
CA LEU A 66 -29.89 8.60 14.16
C LEU A 66 -30.29 7.12 13.98
N LEU A 67 -29.98 6.27 14.97
CA LEU A 67 -30.58 4.93 15.07
C LEU A 67 -31.53 4.89 16.28
N ILE A 68 -32.84 4.78 16.00
CA ILE A 68 -33.91 4.77 17.00
C ILE A 68 -34.28 3.32 17.31
N ILE A 69 -34.33 2.96 18.59
CA ILE A 69 -34.55 1.58 19.03
C ILE A 69 -35.88 1.49 19.78
N TYR A 70 -36.72 0.56 19.34
CA TYR A 70 -38.01 0.23 19.94
C TYR A 70 -38.06 -1.23 20.38
N LYS A 71 -38.87 -1.51 21.39
CA LYS A 71 -39.09 -2.87 21.91
C LYS A 71 -39.85 -3.78 20.92
N ASN A 72 -40.77 -3.22 20.14
CA ASN A 72 -41.69 -3.93 19.23
C ASN A 72 -42.03 -3.08 18.00
N LYS A 73 -42.62 -3.71 16.96
CA LYS A 73 -42.96 -3.09 15.65
C LYS A 73 -44.37 -2.45 15.56
N LYS A 74 -45.24 -2.58 16.59
CA LYS A 74 -46.59 -2.00 16.55
C LYS A 74 -46.54 -0.46 16.72
N ALA A 75 -47.34 0.24 15.91
CA ALA A 75 -47.01 1.57 15.40
C ALA A 75 -47.71 2.77 16.08
N ASP A 76 -48.31 2.54 17.25
CA ASP A 76 -49.19 3.46 17.96
C ASP A 76 -48.73 3.74 19.41
N ARG A 77 -48.14 2.74 20.08
CA ARG A 77 -47.46 2.88 21.39
C ARG A 77 -46.18 2.06 21.46
N GLY A 78 -45.27 2.26 20.50
CA GLY A 78 -43.97 1.60 20.49
C GLY A 78 -43.09 2.03 21.67
N ASP A 79 -42.93 1.18 22.68
CA ASP A 79 -41.99 1.37 23.80
C ASP A 79 -40.58 1.73 23.26
N TRP A 80 -40.22 3.01 23.34
CA TRP A 80 -38.91 3.53 22.96
C TRP A 80 -37.87 3.12 23.99
N VAL A 81 -36.77 2.54 23.50
CA VAL A 81 -35.67 1.99 24.32
C VAL A 81 -34.49 2.95 24.36
N GLY A 82 -34.28 3.72 23.30
CA GLY A 82 -33.21 4.71 23.22
C GLY A 82 -32.99 5.21 21.80
N THR A 83 -32.35 6.37 21.70
CA THR A 83 -31.90 6.98 20.44
C THR A 83 -30.39 6.99 20.44
N VAL A 84 -29.74 6.44 19.41
CA VAL A 84 -28.28 6.47 19.23
C VAL A 84 -27.90 7.61 18.29
N LEU A 85 -26.96 8.46 18.70
CA LEU A 85 -26.42 9.57 17.91
C LEU A 85 -25.30 9.05 17.00
N LEU A 86 -25.63 8.72 15.75
CA LEU A 86 -24.70 8.10 14.82
C LEU A 86 -23.53 9.01 14.44
N ASN A 87 -23.72 10.34 14.46
CA ASN A 87 -22.66 11.33 14.19
C ASN A 87 -21.42 11.23 15.10
N HIS A 88 -21.49 10.46 16.20
CA HIS A 88 -20.38 10.23 17.13
C HIS A 88 -20.03 8.74 17.27
N CYS A 89 -20.47 7.89 16.33
CA CYS A 89 -20.27 6.45 16.34
C CYS A 89 -19.44 5.98 15.14
N GLU A 90 -18.49 5.08 15.38
CA GLU A 90 -17.92 4.20 14.35
C GLU A 90 -18.70 2.88 14.28
N ILE A 91 -18.64 2.21 13.13
CA ILE A 91 -19.16 0.85 12.92
C ILE A 91 -18.01 -0.12 12.57
N ILE A 92 -18.10 -1.37 13.03
CA ILE A 92 -17.15 -2.42 12.67
C ILE A 92 -17.82 -3.80 12.63
N GLU A 93 -17.48 -4.62 11.63
CA GLU A 93 -17.87 -6.03 11.56
C GLU A 93 -17.28 -6.82 12.74
N ARG A 94 -17.97 -7.88 13.18
CA ARG A 94 -17.57 -8.71 14.33
C ARG A 94 -17.69 -10.19 13.96
N PRO A 95 -16.62 -11.00 14.10
CA PRO A 95 -16.69 -12.42 13.75
C PRO A 95 -17.74 -13.17 14.58
N SER A 96 -18.58 -13.94 13.89
CA SER A 96 -19.81 -14.51 14.43
C SER A 96 -19.69 -16.03 14.60
N LYS A 97 -19.62 -16.54 15.84
CA LYS A 97 -19.52 -18.00 16.12
C LYS A 97 -20.85 -18.78 16.04
N LYS A 98 -21.85 -18.22 15.37
CA LYS A 98 -23.21 -18.76 15.15
C LYS A 98 -23.86 -17.93 14.04
N ASP A 99 -24.71 -18.53 13.24
CA ASP A 99 -25.41 -17.95 12.08
C ASP A 99 -25.94 -16.52 12.30
N GLY A 100 -25.79 -15.71 11.26
CA GLY A 100 -26.12 -14.29 11.24
C GLY A 100 -24.95 -13.38 11.62
N PHE A 101 -24.70 -12.42 10.74
CA PHE A 101 -23.71 -11.34 10.84
C PHE A 101 -23.76 -10.59 12.17
N CYS A 102 -22.59 -10.25 12.74
CA CYS A 102 -22.51 -9.36 13.90
C CYS A 102 -21.75 -8.08 13.54
N PHE A 103 -22.18 -6.96 14.11
CA PHE A 103 -21.46 -5.68 14.02
C PHE A 103 -21.48 -4.94 15.37
N LYS A 104 -20.58 -3.98 15.55
CA LYS A 104 -20.52 -3.10 16.73
C LYS A 104 -20.59 -1.65 16.29
N LEU A 105 -21.54 -0.89 16.84
CA LEU A 105 -21.56 0.58 16.82
C LEU A 105 -20.91 1.07 18.12
N PHE A 106 -19.99 2.05 18.08
CA PHE A 106 -19.31 2.52 19.30
C PHE A 106 -18.76 3.94 19.18
N HIS A 107 -18.69 4.67 20.30
CA HIS A 107 -17.97 5.94 20.37
C HIS A 107 -16.46 5.69 20.37
N PRO A 108 -15.65 6.38 19.52
CA PRO A 108 -14.19 6.16 19.48
C PRO A 108 -13.51 6.42 20.83
N MET A 109 -13.90 7.50 21.51
CA MET A 109 -13.41 7.89 22.85
C MET A 109 -14.20 7.27 24.01
N ASP A 110 -14.95 6.18 23.79
CA ASP A 110 -15.75 5.45 24.79
C ASP A 110 -16.81 6.30 25.56
N MET A 111 -17.28 7.40 24.95
CA MET A 111 -18.29 8.30 25.53
C MET A 111 -19.72 7.85 25.21
N SER A 112 -20.71 8.42 25.89
CA SER A 112 -22.11 7.96 25.75
C SER A 112 -22.71 8.27 24.38
N ILE A 113 -23.01 7.22 23.62
CA ILE A 113 -23.63 7.26 22.27
C ILE A 113 -25.11 7.62 22.27
N TRP A 114 -25.75 7.65 23.45
CA TRP A 114 -27.19 7.84 23.58
C TRP A 114 -27.59 9.31 23.55
N GLY A 115 -28.61 9.63 22.75
CA GLY A 115 -29.32 10.91 22.79
C GLY A 115 -30.21 11.01 24.02
N ASN A 116 -30.43 12.22 24.51
CA ASN A 116 -31.12 12.42 25.79
C ASN A 116 -32.66 12.32 25.68
N ARG A 117 -33.19 12.38 24.45
CA ARG A 117 -34.63 12.39 24.13
C ARG A 117 -35.02 11.34 23.08
N GLY A 118 -36.23 10.81 23.21
CA GLY A 118 -36.92 10.01 22.20
C GLY A 118 -37.76 10.87 21.24
N PRO A 119 -38.31 10.27 20.16
CA PRO A 119 -39.04 11.00 19.11
C PRO A 119 -40.28 11.77 19.62
N LEU A 120 -40.90 11.29 20.71
CA LEU A 120 -42.04 11.90 21.37
C LEU A 120 -41.64 12.70 22.64
N GLY A 121 -40.41 13.22 22.70
CA GLY A 121 -39.90 14.01 23.83
C GLY A 121 -39.56 13.23 25.10
N GLN A 122 -39.71 11.90 25.08
CA GLN A 122 -39.45 10.99 26.20
C GLN A 122 -37.99 11.05 26.68
N SER A 123 -37.75 11.18 27.99
CA SER A 123 -36.40 11.22 28.56
C SER A 123 -35.75 9.83 28.64
N PHE A 124 -34.46 9.73 28.30
CA PHE A 124 -33.69 8.48 28.38
C PHE A 124 -33.56 7.98 29.84
N GLY A 125 -33.87 6.71 30.09
CA GLY A 125 -33.61 6.03 31.38
C GLY A 125 -34.74 5.18 31.98
N SER A 126 -35.91 5.04 31.34
CA SER A 126 -37.05 4.31 31.91
C SER A 126 -37.11 2.83 31.49
N PHE A 127 -37.04 1.92 32.46
CA PHE A 127 -37.40 0.49 32.41
C PHE A 127 -36.96 -0.36 31.18
N THR A 128 -35.69 -0.79 31.18
CA THR A 128 -35.28 -2.01 30.45
C THR A 128 -34.67 -3.06 31.38
N LEU A 129 -35.29 -4.26 31.43
CA LEU A 129 -34.83 -5.43 32.23
C LEU A 129 -33.45 -6.01 31.86
N ASN A 130 -32.81 -5.47 30.83
CA ASN A 130 -31.46 -5.83 30.40
C ASN A 130 -30.77 -4.55 29.91
N PRO A 131 -29.93 -3.89 30.74
CA PRO A 131 -29.34 -2.60 30.40
C PRO A 131 -28.44 -2.73 29.15
N LEU A 132 -28.58 -1.78 28.23
CA LEU A 132 -27.68 -1.63 27.09
C LEU A 132 -26.40 -0.89 27.54
N ASN A 133 -25.30 -1.07 26.81
CA ASN A 133 -24.04 -0.43 27.18
C ASN A 133 -24.06 1.07 26.78
N THR A 134 -23.41 1.91 27.58
CA THR A 134 -23.43 3.37 27.42
C THR A 134 -22.65 3.88 26.21
N SER A 135 -21.52 3.26 25.87
CA SER A 135 -20.60 3.72 24.82
C SER A 135 -20.63 2.89 23.54
N PHE A 136 -21.33 1.75 23.54
CA PHE A 136 -21.47 0.91 22.36
C PHE A 136 -22.74 0.05 22.33
N LEU A 137 -23.09 -0.39 21.12
CA LEU A 137 -24.00 -1.50 20.88
C LEU A 137 -23.29 -2.60 20.10
N ILE A 138 -23.62 -3.86 20.41
CA ILE A 138 -23.27 -5.01 19.56
C ILE A 138 -24.59 -5.55 19.01
N CYS A 139 -24.72 -5.51 17.70
CA CYS A 139 -25.90 -5.92 16.95
C CYS A 139 -25.62 -7.23 16.20
N ARG A 140 -26.67 -7.98 15.90
CA ARG A 140 -26.67 -9.15 15.03
C ARG A 140 -27.89 -9.12 14.11
N ALA A 141 -27.62 -9.22 12.81
CA ALA A 141 -28.62 -9.39 11.76
C ALA A 141 -29.02 -10.89 11.62
N PRO A 142 -30.16 -11.22 10.98
CA PRO A 142 -30.59 -12.60 10.83
C PRO A 142 -29.75 -13.43 9.84
N SER A 143 -29.11 -12.79 8.86
CA SER A 143 -28.27 -13.43 7.84
C SER A 143 -27.08 -12.52 7.47
N ASP A 144 -26.13 -13.03 6.70
CA ASP A 144 -24.95 -12.27 6.28
C ASP A 144 -25.27 -11.19 5.24
N GLN A 145 -26.18 -11.48 4.30
CA GLN A 145 -26.71 -10.48 3.38
C GLN A 145 -27.43 -9.34 4.13
N ALA A 146 -28.33 -9.67 5.07
CA ALA A 146 -28.99 -8.65 5.89
C ALA A 146 -28.00 -7.86 6.75
N GLY A 147 -26.92 -8.51 7.20
CA GLY A 147 -25.81 -7.88 7.91
C GLY A 147 -25.09 -6.82 7.10
N ARG A 148 -24.74 -7.15 5.84
CA ARG A 148 -24.11 -6.20 4.90
C ARG A 148 -25.05 -5.03 4.62
N CYS A 149 -26.31 -5.28 4.27
CA CYS A 149 -27.29 -4.20 4.06
C CYS A 149 -27.42 -3.27 5.28
N TRP A 150 -27.37 -3.78 6.52
CA TRP A 150 -27.35 -2.96 7.72
C TRP A 150 -26.05 -2.15 7.88
N MET A 151 -24.88 -2.70 7.55
CA MET A 151 -23.61 -1.96 7.53
C MET A 151 -23.65 -0.83 6.50
N ASP A 152 -24.01 -1.15 5.26
CA ASP A 152 -24.02 -0.22 4.12
C ASP A 152 -24.99 0.95 4.38
N ALA A 153 -26.18 0.65 4.90
CA ALA A 153 -27.18 1.66 5.27
C ALA A 153 -26.72 2.53 6.46
N LEU A 154 -26.03 1.96 7.45
CA LEU A 154 -25.45 2.73 8.55
C LEU A 154 -24.29 3.62 8.07
N GLU A 155 -23.46 3.14 7.15
CA GLU A 155 -22.37 3.92 6.57
C GLU A 155 -22.88 5.08 5.70
N LEU A 156 -23.91 4.83 4.89
CA LEU A 156 -24.64 5.89 4.17
C LEU A 156 -25.25 6.89 5.16
N SER A 157 -25.83 6.42 6.27
CA SER A 157 -26.45 7.27 7.30
C SER A 157 -25.45 8.10 8.12
N PHE A 158 -24.16 7.74 8.16
CA PHE A 158 -23.08 8.61 8.65
C PHE A 158 -22.73 9.69 7.62
N LYS A 159 -22.63 9.33 6.33
CA LYS A 159 -22.20 10.22 5.24
C LYS A 159 -23.26 11.28 4.88
N CYS A 160 -24.54 10.91 4.89
CA CYS A 160 -25.64 11.82 4.52
C CYS A 160 -25.82 13.03 5.44
N THR A 161 -25.27 13.02 6.67
CA THR A 161 -25.35 14.15 7.61
C THR A 161 -24.78 15.45 7.01
N GLY A 162 -23.74 15.38 6.18
CA GLY A 162 -23.15 16.55 5.52
C GLY A 162 -24.02 17.13 4.39
N LEU A 163 -24.75 16.28 3.67
CA LEU A 163 -25.67 16.71 2.60
C LEU A 163 -26.96 17.30 3.18
N LEU A 164 -27.55 16.65 4.19
CA LEU A 164 -28.75 17.15 4.85
C LEU A 164 -28.54 18.52 5.50
N LYS A 165 -27.36 18.82 6.05
CA LYS A 165 -27.05 20.17 6.54
C LYS A 165 -27.03 21.25 5.45
N ARG A 166 -26.78 20.89 4.18
CA ARG A 166 -26.89 21.83 3.06
C ARG A 166 -28.34 21.94 2.57
N THR A 167 -29.00 20.80 2.34
CA THR A 167 -30.38 20.77 1.82
C THR A 167 -31.40 21.34 2.81
N MET A 168 -31.26 21.09 4.13
CA MET A 168 -32.20 21.65 5.12
C MET A 168 -32.01 23.15 5.35
N ASN A 169 -30.78 23.68 5.25
CA ASN A 169 -30.57 25.13 5.26
C ASN A 169 -31.26 25.78 4.03
N GLN A 170 -31.04 25.22 2.84
CA GLN A 170 -31.67 25.69 1.59
C GLN A 170 -33.20 25.52 1.54
N LEU A 171 -33.79 24.71 2.42
CA LEU A 171 -35.25 24.58 2.60
C LEU A 171 -35.77 25.53 3.69
N GLY A 172 -34.97 25.87 4.70
CA GLY A 172 -35.31 26.89 5.70
C GLY A 172 -35.33 28.29 5.10
N GLU A 173 -34.29 28.67 4.35
CA GLU A 173 -34.17 29.97 3.68
C GLU A 173 -35.32 30.26 2.69
N LYS A 174 -36.03 29.24 2.23
CA LYS A 174 -37.20 29.36 1.33
C LYS A 174 -38.55 29.45 2.06
N HIS A 175 -38.56 29.46 3.38
CA HIS A 175 -39.80 29.43 4.17
C HIS A 175 -40.08 30.72 4.96
N ASP A 176 -39.09 31.62 5.09
CA ASP A 176 -39.18 32.85 5.89
C ASP A 176 -39.47 34.13 5.06
N GLU A 177 -39.59 34.06 3.73
CA GLU A 177 -40.07 35.18 2.88
C GLU A 177 -41.61 35.39 2.97
N SER A 178 -42.21 35.26 4.16
CA SER A 178 -43.60 35.67 4.41
C SER A 178 -43.91 35.92 5.89
N GLY A 179 -43.52 37.09 6.42
CA GLY A 179 -43.89 37.52 7.78
C GLY A 179 -43.31 38.88 8.16
N MET A 180 -44.16 39.88 8.45
CA MET A 180 -43.75 41.25 8.80
C MET A 180 -43.61 41.46 10.32
N VAL A 181 -42.60 42.26 10.72
CA VAL A 181 -42.62 43.27 11.84
C VAL A 181 -42.85 42.68 13.26
N GLU A 182 -42.03 42.95 14.30
CA GLU A 182 -41.63 44.26 14.84
C GLU A 182 -40.47 44.17 15.88
N GLY A 183 -39.79 45.30 16.18
CA GLY A 183 -39.54 45.63 17.60
C GLY A 183 -38.17 45.42 18.29
N SER A 184 -37.12 46.17 17.90
CA SER A 184 -36.03 46.69 18.81
C SER A 184 -35.03 45.68 19.45
N ARG A 185 -33.80 46.03 19.87
CA ARG A 185 -33.01 47.30 19.89
C ARG A 185 -31.50 46.98 20.10
N ASP A 186 -30.60 47.82 19.55
CA ASP A 186 -29.28 48.29 20.06
C ASP A 186 -28.23 47.32 20.70
N GLU A 187 -26.91 47.51 20.58
CA GLU A 187 -26.08 48.42 19.76
C GLU A 187 -24.90 47.63 19.13
N SER A 188 -24.48 48.01 17.91
CA SER A 188 -23.06 48.02 17.55
C SER A 188 -22.82 49.13 16.52
N ARG A 189 -21.79 49.97 16.74
CA ARG A 189 -21.63 51.23 16.01
C ARG A 189 -20.20 51.42 15.52
N LEU A 190 -20.09 51.63 14.20
CA LEU A 190 -18.97 52.27 13.49
C LEU A 190 -17.64 51.47 13.47
N SER A 191 -16.76 51.63 12.47
CA SER A 191 -16.75 52.63 11.39
C SER A 191 -16.55 52.06 9.98
N ARG A 192 -17.33 52.60 9.04
CA ARG A 192 -17.06 52.75 7.60
C ARG A 192 -16.49 54.20 7.41
N ASP A 193 -15.94 54.70 6.32
CA ASP A 193 -15.96 54.40 4.87
C ASP A 193 -14.64 54.86 4.20
N SER A 194 -14.35 54.37 2.99
CA SER A 194 -14.11 55.24 1.81
C SER A 194 -14.09 54.39 0.53
N ASP A 195 -14.89 54.75 -0.47
CA ASP A 195 -15.06 54.04 -1.75
C ASP A 195 -14.38 54.78 -2.93
N GLY A 196 -14.16 54.07 -4.05
CA GLY A 196 -13.92 54.64 -5.39
C GLY A 196 -12.57 54.29 -6.04
N ASP A 197 -12.48 54.09 -7.37
CA ASP A 197 -13.54 53.88 -8.38
C ASP A 197 -12.96 53.21 -9.66
N ASP A 198 -13.83 52.55 -10.43
CA ASP A 198 -13.73 51.96 -11.80
C ASP A 198 -12.46 51.14 -12.20
N GLY A 199 -12.64 50.21 -13.15
CA GLY A 199 -11.58 49.34 -13.66
C GLY A 199 -12.05 48.06 -14.36
N SER A 200 -13.10 48.11 -15.19
CA SER A 200 -13.42 46.97 -16.08
C SER A 200 -12.24 46.69 -17.05
N THR A 201 -11.93 45.45 -17.46
CA THR A 201 -12.75 44.64 -18.39
C THR A 201 -12.56 43.10 -18.26
N LYS A 202 -13.59 42.34 -18.67
CA LYS A 202 -13.51 40.92 -19.11
C LYS A 202 -12.81 40.86 -20.50
N PHE A 203 -12.38 39.75 -21.12
CA PHE A 203 -12.47 38.29 -20.92
C PHE A 203 -11.21 37.67 -21.62
N SER A 204 -11.01 36.41 -22.04
CA SER A 204 -11.79 35.16 -22.17
C SER A 204 -10.81 33.95 -22.19
N GLU A 205 -11.32 32.72 -22.13
CA GLU A 205 -10.66 31.55 -22.72
C GLU A 205 -11.00 31.46 -24.23
N THR A 206 -10.09 30.93 -25.07
CA THR A 206 -10.25 29.71 -25.91
C THR A 206 -9.24 29.66 -27.08
N ASP A 207 -9.04 28.44 -27.59
CA ASP A 207 -8.42 28.03 -28.86
C ASP A 207 -6.95 28.38 -29.16
N ALA A 208 -6.21 27.66 -30.01
CA ALA A 208 -6.03 26.22 -30.30
C ALA A 208 -5.37 26.08 -31.69
N GLU A 209 -4.38 25.19 -31.79
CA GLU A 209 -3.83 24.58 -33.02
C GLU A 209 -3.20 25.43 -34.16
N LYS A 210 -2.01 24.96 -34.60
CA LYS A 210 -1.39 25.12 -35.93
C LYS A 210 -0.91 26.55 -36.28
N HIS A 211 0.27 26.76 -36.87
CA HIS A 211 0.81 26.06 -38.04
C HIS A 211 2.35 25.96 -38.00
N PHE A 212 2.93 24.96 -38.68
CA PHE A 212 4.37 24.86 -38.98
C PHE A 212 4.51 24.77 -40.51
N GLN A 213 5.11 25.78 -41.14
CA GLN A 213 5.52 25.86 -42.55
C GLN A 213 6.35 27.16 -42.72
N GLY A 214 7.41 27.23 -43.52
CA GLY A 214 8.06 26.20 -44.34
C GLY A 214 9.59 26.40 -44.39
N ILE A 215 10.27 25.62 -45.22
CA ILE A 215 11.70 25.72 -45.56
C ILE A 215 11.82 26.40 -46.95
N ASP A 216 13.05 26.72 -47.37
CA ASP A 216 13.49 27.41 -48.60
C ASP A 216 13.40 28.95 -48.50
N ASP A 217 14.46 29.73 -48.72
CA ASP A 217 15.42 29.68 -49.83
C ASP A 217 16.91 29.88 -49.45
N ILE A 218 17.79 29.76 -50.46
CA ILE A 218 19.26 29.87 -50.40
C ILE A 218 19.72 31.24 -50.94
N ASP A 219 20.83 31.78 -50.41
CA ASP A 219 21.71 32.63 -51.23
C ASP A 219 23.20 32.43 -50.89
N HIS A 220 24.08 32.70 -51.86
CA HIS A 220 25.53 32.42 -51.81
C HIS A 220 26.37 33.67 -51.51
N GLU A 221 27.54 33.49 -50.88
CA GLU A 221 28.77 34.20 -51.29
C GLU A 221 30.03 33.40 -50.89
N ASP A 222 31.04 33.36 -51.77
CA ASP A 222 32.23 32.51 -51.66
C ASP A 222 33.44 33.21 -51.00
N GLY A 223 34.32 32.43 -50.33
CA GLY A 223 35.57 32.92 -49.76
C GLY A 223 36.55 31.79 -49.38
N ASP A 224 37.48 31.47 -50.28
CA ASP A 224 38.46 30.37 -50.13
C ASP A 224 39.57 30.67 -49.08
N GLY A 225 40.14 29.61 -48.50
CA GLY A 225 41.16 29.70 -47.45
C GLY A 225 41.55 28.38 -46.79
N GLN A 226 41.89 27.33 -47.55
CA GLN A 226 42.30 26.04 -46.98
C GLN A 226 43.45 26.12 -45.95
N LYS A 227 43.25 25.50 -44.79
CA LYS A 227 44.30 24.72 -44.10
C LYS A 227 43.70 23.66 -43.17
N SER A 228 44.21 22.44 -43.27
CA SER A 228 43.80 21.29 -42.46
C SER A 228 44.68 21.15 -41.22
N GLU A 229 44.08 21.10 -40.03
CA GLU A 229 44.74 20.63 -38.81
C GLU A 229 43.72 19.97 -37.86
N SER A 230 44.21 19.01 -37.06
CA SER A 230 43.56 18.22 -35.99
C SER A 230 42.03 17.99 -36.00
N SER A 231 41.65 16.71 -35.98
CA SER A 231 40.31 16.24 -35.56
C SER A 231 40.10 16.43 -34.05
N ASP A 232 39.92 17.68 -33.60
CA ASP A 232 39.46 17.95 -32.24
C ASP A 232 38.00 17.50 -32.10
N THR A 233 37.83 16.30 -31.52
CA THR A 233 36.52 15.81 -31.08
C THR A 233 35.92 16.82 -30.12
N ILE A 234 34.68 17.25 -30.39
CA ILE A 234 33.91 18.10 -29.48
C ILE A 234 33.62 17.30 -28.21
N ARG A 235 34.53 17.42 -27.24
CA ARG A 235 34.28 17.00 -25.86
C ARG A 235 33.26 17.99 -25.31
N GLU A 236 32.00 17.58 -25.27
CA GLU A 236 31.02 18.26 -24.43
C GLU A 236 31.65 18.44 -23.03
N ASN A 237 31.49 19.62 -22.44
CA ASN A 237 32.09 19.92 -21.14
C ASN A 237 31.27 19.22 -20.04
N VAL A 238 31.50 17.92 -19.89
CA VAL A 238 30.68 17.05 -19.05
C VAL A 238 31.02 17.25 -17.57
N GLN A 239 30.14 17.98 -16.92
CA GLN A 239 30.04 18.06 -15.47
C GLN A 239 29.50 16.72 -14.92
N GLU A 240 30.26 16.05 -14.06
CA GLU A 240 29.82 14.94 -13.19
C GLU A 240 29.73 15.48 -11.75
N SER A 241 28.81 14.98 -10.93
CA SER A 241 28.75 15.34 -9.50
C SER A 241 29.97 14.81 -8.73
N ALA A 242 30.43 15.48 -7.65
CA ALA A 242 31.63 15.06 -6.93
C ALA A 242 31.35 13.90 -5.96
N TRP A 243 31.63 12.69 -6.43
CA TRP A 243 31.44 11.45 -5.68
C TRP A 243 32.54 11.22 -4.62
N ILE A 244 32.14 11.05 -3.36
CA ILE A 244 33.00 10.63 -2.25
C ILE A 244 32.73 9.17 -1.86
N LEU A 245 33.79 8.44 -1.47
CA LEU A 245 33.68 7.04 -1.05
C LEU A 245 32.89 6.92 0.26
N SER A 246 31.83 6.13 0.27
CA SER A 246 31.00 5.90 1.45
C SER A 246 31.80 5.26 2.59
N PRO A 247 31.56 5.64 3.86
CA PRO A 247 32.20 5.00 5.01
C PRO A 247 32.00 3.48 5.02
N LYS A 248 33.03 2.72 5.41
CA LYS A 248 32.96 1.25 5.47
C LYS A 248 31.91 0.79 6.48
N GLU A 249 30.87 0.14 5.98
CA GLU A 249 29.73 -0.30 6.78
C GLU A 249 30.11 -1.35 7.83
N THR A 250 29.50 -1.25 9.02
CA THR A 250 29.70 -2.25 10.08
C THR A 250 28.48 -3.15 10.24
N PHE A 251 28.67 -4.45 10.01
CA PHE A 251 27.61 -5.45 10.11
C PHE A 251 27.13 -5.68 11.56
N GLY A 252 25.86 -6.05 11.72
CA GLY A 252 25.36 -6.67 12.95
C GLY A 252 25.79 -8.14 13.06
N THR A 253 25.93 -8.64 14.28
CA THR A 253 26.18 -10.08 14.52
C THR A 253 24.87 -10.86 14.44
N ALA A 254 24.92 -12.20 14.56
CA ALA A 254 23.70 -13.01 14.63
C ALA A 254 22.75 -12.59 15.78
N ALA A 255 23.31 -12.07 16.88
CA ALA A 255 22.53 -11.53 17.99
C ALA A 255 21.79 -10.22 17.66
N SER A 256 22.18 -9.47 16.61
CA SER A 256 21.53 -8.19 16.27
C SER A 256 20.12 -8.33 15.67
N GLN A 257 19.66 -9.55 15.33
CA GLN A 257 18.26 -9.81 14.98
C GLN A 257 17.33 -9.97 16.20
N THR A 258 17.88 -9.94 17.42
CA THR A 258 17.17 -10.07 18.70
C THR A 258 17.58 -8.95 19.65
N GLU A 259 16.62 -8.25 20.26
CA GLU A 259 16.93 -7.13 21.15
C GLU A 259 16.06 -7.15 22.41
N ASP A 260 16.72 -7.21 23.56
CA ASP A 260 16.11 -7.07 24.87
C ASP A 260 16.02 -5.58 25.23
N VAL A 261 14.99 -4.92 24.69
CA VAL A 261 14.70 -3.49 24.91
C VAL A 261 14.71 -3.16 26.41
N ALA A 262 15.37 -2.06 26.80
CA ALA A 262 15.41 -1.58 28.18
C ALA A 262 14.01 -1.40 28.78
N GLU A 263 13.85 -1.59 30.10
CA GLU A 263 12.53 -1.66 30.74
C GLU A 263 11.75 -0.34 30.67
N GLU A 264 12.45 0.79 30.74
CA GLU A 264 11.90 2.14 30.49
C GLU A 264 11.33 2.26 29.06
N ASN A 265 12.11 1.83 28.06
CA ASN A 265 11.73 1.83 26.64
C ASN A 265 10.58 0.85 26.33
N LYS A 266 10.50 -0.29 27.03
CA LYS A 266 9.35 -1.21 26.98
C LYS A 266 8.05 -0.51 27.42
N SER A 267 8.11 0.37 28.41
CA SER A 267 6.93 1.12 28.89
C SER A 267 6.36 2.08 27.84
N LEU A 268 7.23 2.74 27.06
CA LEU A 268 6.85 3.63 25.97
C LEU A 268 6.20 2.85 24.81
N ILE A 269 6.84 1.76 24.37
CA ILE A 269 6.28 0.86 23.35
C ILE A 269 4.92 0.34 23.80
N TRP A 270 4.80 -0.18 25.02
CA TRP A 270 3.53 -0.72 25.53
C TRP A 270 2.43 0.34 25.62
N THR A 271 2.78 1.60 25.91
CA THR A 271 1.84 2.72 25.94
C THR A 271 1.33 3.10 24.54
N LEU A 272 2.19 3.04 23.51
CA LEU A 272 1.77 3.21 22.11
C LEU A 272 0.92 2.01 21.64
N LEU A 273 1.36 0.78 21.91
CA LEU A 273 0.64 -0.44 21.49
C LEU A 273 -0.75 -0.58 22.11
N LYS A 274 -1.00 -0.04 23.32
CA LYS A 274 -2.35 0.07 23.90
C LYS A 274 -3.33 0.91 23.09
N GLN A 275 -2.84 1.89 22.33
CA GLN A 275 -3.67 2.78 21.50
C GLN A 275 -4.02 2.13 20.15
N ILE A 276 -3.27 1.08 19.77
CA ILE A 276 -3.37 0.38 18.50
C ILE A 276 -4.30 -0.84 18.62
N ARG A 277 -4.99 -1.19 17.53
CA ARG A 277 -5.80 -2.42 17.43
C ARG A 277 -5.18 -3.39 16.42
N PRO A 278 -5.19 -4.72 16.65
CA PRO A 278 -4.79 -5.70 15.63
C PRO A 278 -5.57 -5.51 14.32
N GLY A 279 -4.84 -5.54 13.20
CA GLY A 279 -5.34 -5.22 11.85
C GLY A 279 -5.11 -3.76 11.43
N MET A 280 -4.75 -2.86 12.35
CA MET A 280 -4.51 -1.44 12.06
C MET A 280 -3.17 -1.20 11.35
N ASP A 281 -3.17 -0.24 10.42
CA ASP A 281 -1.95 0.29 9.79
C ASP A 281 -1.25 1.28 10.73
N LEU A 282 0.08 1.17 10.83
CA LEU A 282 0.92 2.02 11.67
C LEU A 282 1.63 3.14 10.90
N SER A 283 1.39 3.29 9.59
CA SER A 283 1.93 4.39 8.77
C SER A 283 1.62 5.79 9.34
N LYS A 284 0.57 5.91 10.16
CA LYS A 284 0.12 7.14 10.82
C LYS A 284 0.45 7.21 12.32
N VAL A 285 1.19 6.24 12.87
CA VAL A 285 1.58 6.22 14.28
C VAL A 285 3.06 6.58 14.42
N VAL A 286 3.34 7.62 15.19
CA VAL A 286 4.71 8.02 15.52
C VAL A 286 5.32 6.98 16.44
N LEU A 287 6.37 6.31 15.97
CA LEU A 287 7.17 5.37 16.77
C LEU A 287 8.32 6.12 17.48
N PRO A 288 8.85 5.59 18.61
CA PRO A 288 9.93 6.25 19.36
C PRO A 288 11.24 6.37 18.56
N THR A 289 12.07 7.35 18.88
CA THR A 289 13.36 7.60 18.21
C THR A 289 14.39 6.50 18.44
N PHE A 290 14.38 5.84 19.61
CA PHE A 290 15.39 4.83 19.93
C PHE A 290 15.35 3.59 19.01
N ILE A 291 14.19 3.29 18.40
CA ILE A 291 14.06 2.21 17.40
C ILE A 291 14.42 2.65 15.97
N LEU A 292 14.94 3.86 15.76
CA LEU A 292 15.28 4.35 14.43
C LEU A 292 16.72 3.95 14.03
N GLU A 293 16.84 3.50 12.78
CA GLU A 293 18.09 3.42 12.03
C GLU A 293 18.34 4.84 11.49
N PRO A 294 19.53 5.44 11.68
CA PRO A 294 19.79 6.85 11.32
C PRO A 294 20.04 7.01 9.80
N ARG A 295 19.13 6.46 9.00
CA ARG A 295 19.17 6.33 7.54
C ARG A 295 17.75 6.41 6.98
N SER A 296 17.57 7.04 5.82
CA SER A 296 16.27 7.08 5.14
C SER A 296 15.89 5.71 4.57
N PHE A 297 14.58 5.46 4.36
CA PHE A 297 14.16 4.28 3.59
C PHE A 297 14.66 4.32 2.14
N LEU A 298 14.83 5.51 1.55
CA LEU A 298 15.39 5.65 0.18
C LEU A 298 16.85 5.18 0.12
N GLU A 299 17.64 5.48 1.16
CA GLU A 299 19.01 4.98 1.31
C GLU A 299 19.03 3.51 1.73
N LYS A 300 18.07 3.08 2.56
CA LYS A 300 17.96 1.68 3.00
C LYS A 300 17.72 0.72 1.83
N LEU A 301 16.98 1.15 0.81
CA LEU A 301 16.77 0.40 -0.43
C LEU A 301 18.07 0.25 -1.26
N ALA A 302 19.08 1.10 -1.07
CA ALA A 302 20.39 0.94 -1.68
C ALA A 302 21.19 -0.26 -1.11
N ASP A 303 20.86 -0.75 0.11
CA ASP A 303 21.51 -1.92 0.72
C ASP A 303 21.48 -3.18 -0.18
N TYR A 304 20.48 -3.29 -1.07
CA TYR A 304 20.24 -4.47 -1.92
C TYR A 304 21.17 -4.59 -3.14
N TYR A 305 21.93 -3.55 -3.52
CA TYR A 305 22.64 -3.48 -4.81
C TYR A 305 24.16 -3.59 -4.72
N TYR A 306 24.72 -3.91 -3.54
CA TYR A 306 26.17 -4.05 -3.33
C TYR A 306 26.85 -5.20 -4.08
N HIS A 307 26.08 -6.07 -4.74
CA HIS A 307 26.56 -7.16 -5.61
C HIS A 307 25.92 -7.06 -7.01
N ALA A 308 25.76 -5.85 -7.54
CA ALA A 308 25.17 -5.61 -8.87
C ALA A 308 26.00 -6.21 -10.03
N ASP A 309 27.27 -6.53 -9.79
CA ASP A 309 28.14 -7.35 -10.65
C ASP A 309 27.56 -8.76 -10.92
N LEU A 310 26.76 -9.31 -10.01
CA LEU A 310 26.05 -10.58 -10.23
C LEU A 310 24.96 -10.48 -11.32
N ILE A 311 24.49 -9.26 -11.64
CA ILE A 311 23.64 -9.03 -12.81
C ILE A 311 24.48 -9.06 -14.09
N THR A 312 25.74 -8.58 -14.02
CA THR A 312 26.69 -8.65 -15.14
C THR A 312 27.04 -10.10 -15.47
N GLU A 313 27.21 -10.97 -14.46
CA GLU A 313 27.30 -12.43 -14.67
C GLU A 313 26.11 -13.00 -15.45
N ALA A 314 24.89 -12.45 -15.25
CA ALA A 314 23.67 -12.90 -15.89
C ALA A 314 23.48 -12.33 -17.31
N VAL A 315 23.88 -11.08 -17.57
CA VAL A 315 23.91 -10.50 -18.92
C VAL A 315 24.82 -11.32 -19.84
N ALA A 316 25.95 -11.79 -19.32
CA ALA A 316 26.91 -12.62 -20.07
C ALA A 316 26.52 -14.10 -20.19
N GLU A 317 25.38 -14.53 -19.63
CA GLU A 317 24.97 -15.94 -19.61
C GLU A 317 24.13 -16.30 -20.85
N PRO A 318 24.57 -17.24 -21.73
CA PRO A 318 23.79 -17.65 -22.89
C PRO A 318 22.57 -18.53 -22.57
N ASP A 319 22.59 -19.38 -21.53
CA ASP A 319 21.46 -20.24 -21.18
C ASP A 319 20.41 -19.49 -20.34
N PRO A 320 19.15 -19.33 -20.80
CA PRO A 320 18.09 -18.69 -20.01
C PRO A 320 17.83 -19.35 -18.64
N TYR A 321 18.09 -20.65 -18.49
CA TYR A 321 17.97 -21.34 -17.21
C TYR A 321 19.11 -20.95 -16.24
N GLN A 322 20.39 -21.05 -16.64
CA GLN A 322 21.48 -20.48 -15.83
C GLN A 322 21.29 -18.99 -15.56
N ARG A 323 20.68 -18.24 -16.48
CA ARG A 323 20.41 -16.81 -16.32
C ARG A 323 19.43 -16.53 -15.19
N ILE A 324 18.29 -17.23 -15.12
CA ILE A 324 17.37 -17.05 -13.98
C ILE A 324 17.97 -17.57 -12.66
N VAL A 325 18.84 -18.60 -12.70
CA VAL A 325 19.64 -19.02 -11.52
C VAL A 325 20.53 -17.86 -11.03
N LYS A 326 21.25 -17.17 -11.94
CA LYS A 326 22.09 -16.00 -11.61
C LYS A 326 21.28 -14.79 -11.12
N ILE A 327 20.13 -14.48 -11.73
CA ILE A 327 19.22 -13.43 -11.21
C ILE A 327 18.69 -13.81 -9.81
N THR A 328 18.44 -15.09 -9.55
CA THR A 328 18.05 -15.57 -8.20
C THR A 328 19.21 -15.44 -7.19
N LYS A 329 20.45 -15.74 -7.59
CA LYS A 329 21.68 -15.52 -6.81
C LYS A 329 21.85 -14.03 -6.47
N PHE A 330 21.71 -13.13 -7.46
CA PHE A 330 21.71 -11.68 -7.24
C PHE A 330 20.64 -11.26 -6.23
N PHE A 331 19.39 -11.71 -6.40
CA PHE A 331 18.31 -11.36 -5.47
C PHE A 331 18.62 -11.79 -4.03
N LEU A 332 19.08 -13.02 -3.82
CA LEU A 332 19.47 -13.54 -2.49
C LEU A 332 20.62 -12.74 -1.87
N SER A 333 21.55 -12.23 -2.67
CA SER A 333 22.68 -11.41 -2.19
C SER A 333 22.26 -10.12 -1.48
N GLY A 334 21.05 -9.63 -1.70
CA GLY A 334 20.57 -8.41 -1.06
C GLY A 334 20.23 -8.54 0.44
N PHE A 335 20.08 -9.75 0.99
CA PHE A 335 19.42 -9.95 2.29
C PHE A 335 20.35 -10.25 3.48
N TYR A 336 21.59 -10.70 3.25
CA TYR A 336 22.47 -11.16 4.35
C TYR A 336 22.93 -10.03 5.30
N LYS A 337 22.78 -8.75 4.91
CA LYS A 337 23.20 -7.59 5.71
C LYS A 337 22.26 -7.39 6.92
N LYS A 338 22.65 -7.97 8.06
CA LYS A 338 21.98 -7.75 9.35
C LYS A 338 22.24 -6.32 9.86
N PRO A 339 21.21 -5.51 10.16
CA PRO A 339 21.40 -4.23 10.85
C PRO A 339 21.88 -4.45 12.28
N LYS A 340 22.39 -3.39 12.93
CA LYS A 340 22.72 -3.39 14.36
C LYS A 340 21.47 -3.05 15.19
N GLY A 341 20.87 -4.07 15.79
CA GLY A 341 19.62 -3.97 16.55
C GLY A 341 18.36 -4.01 15.68
N LEU A 342 17.20 -4.06 16.32
CA LEU A 342 15.88 -3.99 15.66
C LEU A 342 15.49 -2.55 15.35
N LYS A 343 16.23 -1.97 14.40
CA LYS A 343 16.04 -0.59 13.97
C LYS A 343 15.24 -0.49 12.67
N LYS A 344 14.41 0.56 12.55
CA LYS A 344 13.63 0.92 11.35
C LYS A 344 14.20 2.21 10.75
N PRO A 345 14.44 2.30 9.43
CA PRO A 345 14.84 3.55 8.79
C PRO A 345 13.78 4.66 8.95
N TYR A 346 14.18 5.91 8.76
CA TYR A 346 13.26 7.06 8.70
C TYR A 346 12.17 6.83 7.64
N ASN A 347 10.98 7.38 7.88
CA ASN A 347 9.90 7.36 6.90
C ASN A 347 10.07 8.58 5.98
N PRO A 348 10.34 8.44 4.68
CA PRO A 348 10.74 9.59 3.87
C PRO A 348 9.62 10.63 3.74
N ILE A 349 10.01 11.90 3.69
CA ILE A 349 9.05 12.99 3.44
C ILE A 349 8.80 13.16 1.94
N LEU A 350 7.65 13.74 1.59
CA LEU A 350 7.27 13.98 0.20
C LEU A 350 8.29 14.90 -0.51
N GLY A 351 8.88 14.42 -1.60
CA GLY A 351 9.92 15.12 -2.36
C GLY A 351 11.36 14.94 -1.85
N GLU A 352 11.57 14.06 -0.87
CA GLU A 352 12.90 13.58 -0.45
C GLU A 352 13.54 12.71 -1.55
N THR A 353 14.87 12.81 -1.70
CA THR A 353 15.62 12.09 -2.73
C THR A 353 16.89 11.43 -2.18
N PHE A 354 17.37 10.38 -2.85
CA PHE A 354 18.68 9.79 -2.57
C PHE A 354 19.36 9.30 -3.86
N ARG A 355 20.68 9.49 -3.95
CA ARG A 355 21.54 9.01 -5.05
C ARG A 355 22.84 8.41 -4.53
N CYS A 356 23.29 7.35 -5.19
CA CYS A 356 24.62 6.76 -4.98
C CYS A 356 25.12 6.08 -6.26
N LYS A 357 26.44 5.85 -6.36
CA LYS A 357 27.01 4.98 -7.40
C LYS A 357 27.83 3.82 -6.82
N TRP A 358 27.95 2.74 -7.58
CA TRP A 358 28.91 1.66 -7.34
C TRP A 358 29.79 1.46 -8.57
N GLU A 359 31.10 1.41 -8.36
CA GLU A 359 32.09 1.17 -9.42
C GLU A 359 32.37 -0.33 -9.53
N HIS A 360 32.33 -0.85 -10.76
CA HIS A 360 32.54 -2.27 -11.04
C HIS A 360 34.02 -2.56 -11.39
N PRO A 361 34.53 -3.79 -11.17
CA PRO A 361 35.90 -4.17 -11.51
C PRO A 361 36.26 -4.07 -13.02
N ASP A 362 35.27 -3.99 -13.90
CA ASP A 362 35.42 -3.81 -15.36
C ASP A 362 35.47 -2.32 -15.79
N GLY A 363 35.44 -1.39 -14.85
CA GLY A 363 35.34 0.04 -15.13
C GLY A 363 33.99 0.45 -15.73
N SER A 364 32.92 -0.31 -15.45
CA SER A 364 31.55 0.16 -15.57
C SER A 364 31.05 0.74 -14.24
N THR A 365 29.85 1.31 -14.22
CA THR A 365 29.32 1.99 -13.03
C THR A 365 27.81 1.81 -12.95
N THR A 366 27.34 1.42 -11.78
CA THR A 366 25.92 1.31 -11.44
C THR A 366 25.49 2.55 -10.69
N PHE A 367 24.70 3.41 -11.34
CA PHE A 367 24.06 4.57 -10.71
C PHE A 367 22.70 4.17 -10.12
N TYR A 368 22.37 4.71 -8.95
CA TYR A 368 21.08 4.56 -8.27
C TYR A 368 20.48 5.94 -8.00
N ILE A 369 19.19 6.08 -8.33
CA ILE A 369 18.37 7.28 -8.17
C ILE A 369 17.06 6.89 -7.49
N ALA A 370 16.66 7.59 -6.43
CA ALA A 370 15.35 7.40 -5.79
C ALA A 370 14.69 8.71 -5.32
N GLU A 371 13.35 8.73 -5.34
CA GLU A 371 12.50 9.85 -4.92
C GLU A 371 11.27 9.35 -4.15
N GLN A 372 10.88 10.04 -3.08
CA GLN A 372 9.60 9.79 -2.39
C GLN A 372 8.45 10.52 -3.11
N VAL A 373 7.88 9.85 -4.11
CA VAL A 373 6.87 10.41 -5.02
C VAL A 373 5.50 10.64 -4.41
N SER A 374 5.12 9.87 -3.38
CA SER A 374 3.90 10.10 -2.58
C SER A 374 4.12 9.77 -1.11
N HIS A 375 3.36 10.40 -0.22
CA HIS A 375 3.42 10.15 1.23
C HIS A 375 2.13 9.54 1.81
N HIS A 376 0.97 9.77 1.19
CA HIS A 376 -0.33 9.23 1.62
C HIS A 376 -1.13 8.73 0.39
N PRO A 377 -0.93 7.47 -0.06
CA PRO A 377 -0.10 6.44 0.55
C PRO A 377 1.42 6.64 0.31
N PRO A 378 2.31 6.09 1.16
CA PRO A 378 3.76 6.34 1.03
C PRO A 378 4.37 5.46 -0.06
N ILE A 379 4.73 6.09 -1.18
CA ILE A 379 5.29 5.46 -2.37
C ILE A 379 6.69 6.05 -2.62
N SER A 380 7.68 5.16 -2.69
CA SER A 380 9.06 5.46 -3.09
C SER A 380 9.31 4.91 -4.49
N SER A 381 9.89 5.70 -5.38
CA SER A 381 10.26 5.25 -6.73
C SER A 381 11.77 5.25 -6.91
N LEU A 382 12.28 4.28 -7.66
CA LEU A 382 13.72 4.03 -7.84
C LEU A 382 14.05 3.63 -9.27
N PHE A 383 15.26 4.01 -9.69
CA PHE A 383 15.87 3.63 -10.96
C PHE A 383 17.36 3.35 -10.75
N ILE A 384 17.84 2.23 -11.27
CA ILE A 384 19.22 1.79 -11.24
C ILE A 384 19.65 1.51 -12.68
N THR A 385 20.84 1.95 -13.09
CA THR A 385 21.35 1.68 -14.44
C THR A 385 22.85 1.41 -14.45
N ASN A 386 23.24 0.43 -15.26
CA ASN A 386 24.58 0.25 -15.80
C ASN A 386 24.43 -0.28 -17.23
N ARG A 387 24.19 0.62 -18.20
CA ARG A 387 24.01 0.27 -19.62
C ARG A 387 25.23 -0.45 -20.16
N LYS A 388 26.45 -0.07 -19.76
CA LYS A 388 27.72 -0.69 -20.17
C LYS A 388 27.82 -2.15 -19.71
N ALA A 389 27.39 -2.48 -18.49
CA ALA A 389 27.23 -3.86 -18.02
C ALA A 389 25.95 -4.55 -18.55
N GLY A 390 25.14 -3.85 -19.36
CA GLY A 390 23.97 -4.39 -20.05
C GLY A 390 22.68 -4.50 -19.25
N PHE A 391 22.51 -3.76 -18.13
CA PHE A 391 21.28 -3.84 -17.33
C PHE A 391 20.75 -2.49 -16.80
N ASN A 392 19.46 -2.46 -16.49
CA ASN A 392 18.84 -1.45 -15.64
C ASN A 392 17.67 -2.05 -14.83
N ILE A 393 17.29 -1.38 -13.75
CA ILE A 393 16.21 -1.78 -12.84
C ILE A 393 15.34 -0.55 -12.58
N SER A 394 14.02 -0.73 -12.67
CA SER A 394 13.05 0.30 -12.28
C SER A 394 12.08 -0.28 -11.25
N GLY A 395 11.57 0.54 -10.33
CA GLY A 395 10.64 0.07 -9.33
C GLY A 395 9.84 1.20 -8.70
N THR A 396 8.61 0.87 -8.30
CA THR A 396 7.77 1.72 -7.47
C THR A 396 7.29 0.88 -6.29
N ILE A 397 7.56 1.35 -5.07
CA ILE A 397 7.39 0.61 -3.82
C ILE A 397 6.46 1.37 -2.89
N LEU A 398 5.28 0.81 -2.67
CA LEU A 398 4.32 1.25 -1.69
C LEU A 398 4.56 0.53 -0.35
N ALA A 399 5.04 1.27 0.64
CA ALA A 399 5.24 0.76 2.00
C ALA A 399 3.91 0.71 2.79
N LYS A 400 3.55 -0.44 3.35
CA LYS A 400 2.37 -0.60 4.24
C LYS A 400 2.82 -1.20 5.57
N SER A 401 2.32 -0.67 6.69
CA SER A 401 2.52 -1.29 8.01
C SER A 401 1.28 -2.06 8.43
N LYS A 402 1.44 -3.16 9.17
CA LYS A 402 0.28 -3.88 9.71
C LYS A 402 0.60 -4.55 11.04
N TYR A 403 -0.14 -4.15 12.07
CA TYR A 403 0.01 -4.67 13.42
C TYR A 403 -0.91 -5.87 13.67
N TYR A 404 -0.39 -6.89 14.36
CA TYR A 404 -1.08 -8.15 14.65
C TYR A 404 -1.19 -8.47 16.15
N GLY A 405 -0.85 -7.53 17.04
CA GLY A 405 -0.77 -7.78 18.48
C GLY A 405 0.68 -7.98 18.93
N ASN A 406 1.17 -9.22 18.96
CA ASN A 406 2.57 -9.48 19.33
C ASN A 406 3.57 -9.41 18.16
N SER A 407 3.14 -8.89 17.00
CA SER A 407 4.01 -8.60 15.87
C SER A 407 3.53 -7.40 15.04
N LEU A 408 4.46 -6.85 14.26
CA LEU A 408 4.28 -5.78 13.28
C LEU A 408 5.00 -6.20 12.00
N SER A 409 4.31 -6.16 10.86
CA SER A 409 4.91 -6.38 9.55
C SER A 409 5.01 -5.07 8.77
N ALA A 410 6.17 -4.80 8.19
CA ALA A 410 6.39 -3.80 7.15
C ALA A 410 6.36 -4.52 5.80
N ILE A 411 5.28 -4.30 5.05
CA ILE A 411 4.94 -4.96 3.80
C ILE A 411 5.29 -4.01 2.66
N LEU A 412 6.12 -4.47 1.73
CA LEU A 412 6.48 -3.73 0.52
C LEU A 412 5.60 -4.21 -0.63
N VAL A 413 4.79 -3.32 -1.19
CA VAL A 413 3.87 -3.62 -2.29
C VAL A 413 4.39 -2.97 -3.58
N GLY A 414 4.44 -3.74 -4.66
CA GLY A 414 4.97 -3.32 -5.96
C GLY A 414 5.78 -4.45 -6.61
N LYS A 415 6.30 -4.20 -7.81
CA LYS A 415 7.31 -5.06 -8.45
C LYS A 415 8.52 -4.20 -8.86
N LEU A 416 9.71 -4.76 -8.68
CA LEU A 416 10.92 -4.34 -9.38
C LEU A 416 10.90 -4.95 -10.78
N ARG A 417 11.40 -4.18 -11.76
CA ARG A 417 11.51 -4.55 -13.17
C ARG A 417 12.98 -4.45 -13.57
N LEU A 418 13.69 -5.58 -13.47
CA LEU A 418 15.08 -5.73 -13.88
C LEU A 418 15.11 -6.12 -15.36
N THR A 419 15.78 -5.34 -16.21
CA THR A 419 15.87 -5.57 -17.65
C THR A 419 17.31 -5.79 -18.07
N LEU A 420 17.55 -6.87 -18.81
CA LEU A 420 18.83 -7.22 -19.44
C LEU A 420 18.77 -6.70 -20.88
N LEU A 421 19.44 -5.57 -21.11
CA LEU A 421 19.23 -4.71 -22.27
C LEU A 421 19.58 -5.42 -23.58
N ASN A 422 20.77 -6.01 -23.64
CA ASN A 422 21.29 -6.67 -24.84
C ASN A 422 20.48 -7.92 -25.24
N LEU A 423 19.73 -8.50 -24.29
CA LEU A 423 18.85 -9.65 -24.50
C LEU A 423 17.39 -9.24 -24.74
N GLY A 424 17.00 -7.99 -24.40
CA GLY A 424 15.61 -7.56 -24.37
C GLY A 424 14.75 -8.44 -23.45
N GLU A 425 15.30 -8.87 -22.31
CA GLU A 425 14.63 -9.73 -21.32
C GLU A 425 14.32 -8.93 -20.05
N THR A 426 13.14 -9.13 -19.48
CA THR A 426 12.68 -8.39 -18.29
C THR A 426 12.19 -9.36 -17.23
N TYR A 427 12.83 -9.29 -16.06
CA TYR A 427 12.50 -10.03 -14.85
C TYR A 427 11.66 -9.14 -13.93
N LEU A 428 10.43 -9.56 -13.65
CA LEU A 428 9.52 -8.92 -12.70
C LEU A 428 9.67 -9.59 -11.32
N VAL A 429 9.91 -8.80 -10.28
CA VAL A 429 10.29 -9.30 -8.94
C VAL A 429 9.52 -8.56 -7.85
N ASN A 430 8.71 -9.25 -7.03
CA ASN A 430 8.14 -8.65 -5.81
C ASN A 430 9.09 -8.79 -4.61
N LEU A 431 8.78 -8.12 -3.51
CA LEU A 431 9.63 -8.08 -2.32
C LEU A 431 9.02 -8.85 -1.13
N PRO A 432 9.84 -9.48 -0.26
CA PRO A 432 9.36 -10.06 0.98
C PRO A 432 9.00 -8.95 1.97
N TYR A 433 8.18 -9.27 2.98
CA TYR A 433 7.88 -8.34 4.08
C TYR A 433 8.83 -8.57 5.26
N ALA A 434 9.22 -7.48 5.93
CA ALA A 434 9.92 -7.57 7.21
C ALA A 434 8.89 -7.70 8.34
N ASN A 435 9.14 -8.58 9.31
CA ASN A 435 8.22 -8.86 10.42
C ASN A 435 8.94 -8.89 11.76
N CYS A 436 8.63 -7.90 12.60
CA CYS A 436 9.07 -7.86 14.00
C CYS A 436 8.10 -8.65 14.87
N LYS A 437 8.57 -9.72 15.51
CA LYS A 437 7.87 -10.45 16.60
C LYS A 437 8.25 -9.87 17.97
N GLY A 438 7.50 -10.24 19.01
CA GLY A 438 7.89 -10.05 20.41
C GLY A 438 7.61 -8.67 21.01
N ILE A 439 6.87 -7.80 20.31
CA ILE A 439 6.74 -6.36 20.65
C ILE A 439 5.91 -6.10 21.91
N MET A 440 5.16 -7.09 22.42
CA MET A 440 4.49 -7.02 23.73
C MET A 440 4.96 -8.11 24.71
N ILE A 441 5.30 -9.29 24.21
CA ILE A 441 5.60 -10.49 25.02
C ILE A 441 6.72 -11.28 24.35
N GLY A 442 7.83 -11.48 25.08
CA GLY A 442 9.05 -12.14 24.61
C GLY A 442 10.13 -11.14 24.16
N THR A 443 11.28 -11.66 23.69
CA THR A 443 12.34 -10.85 23.08
C THR A 443 11.91 -10.38 21.69
N MET A 444 12.18 -9.11 21.35
CA MET A 444 11.85 -8.60 20.02
C MET A 444 12.75 -9.25 18.96
N THR A 445 12.19 -9.72 17.85
CA THR A 445 12.93 -10.49 16.81
C THR A 445 12.53 -10.07 15.40
N MET A 446 13.50 -9.77 14.53
CA MET A 446 13.27 -9.39 13.13
C MET A 446 13.48 -10.59 12.20
N GLU A 447 12.43 -10.95 11.47
CA GLU A 447 12.43 -12.01 10.45
C GLU A 447 11.92 -11.46 9.11
N LEU A 448 12.42 -11.97 7.99
CA LEU A 448 11.82 -11.77 6.67
C LEU A 448 10.78 -12.86 6.41
N GLY A 449 9.69 -12.51 5.72
CA GLY A 449 8.58 -13.42 5.45
C GLY A 449 7.91 -13.22 4.09
N GLY A 450 7.29 -14.30 3.60
CA GLY A 450 6.39 -14.27 2.45
C GLY A 450 6.99 -14.77 1.14
N GLU A 451 6.12 -14.92 0.14
CA GLU A 451 6.47 -15.43 -1.18
C GLU A 451 7.01 -14.32 -2.10
N VAL A 452 8.15 -14.59 -2.72
CA VAL A 452 8.72 -13.81 -3.81
C VAL A 452 8.66 -14.64 -5.10
N ASN A 453 8.19 -14.03 -6.18
CA ASN A 453 8.26 -14.55 -7.52
C ASN A 453 9.17 -13.66 -8.38
N ILE A 454 10.08 -14.29 -9.12
CA ILE A 454 10.99 -13.71 -10.11
C ILE A 454 10.54 -14.29 -11.46
N GLU A 455 9.93 -13.49 -12.32
CA GLU A 455 9.22 -13.96 -13.53
C GLU A 455 9.79 -13.29 -14.79
N CYS A 456 10.21 -14.07 -15.79
CA CYS A 456 10.61 -13.54 -17.11
C CYS A 456 9.70 -14.11 -18.21
N GLU A 457 8.76 -13.27 -18.67
CA GLU A 457 7.75 -13.64 -19.68
C GLU A 457 8.39 -14.14 -20.98
N LYS A 458 9.41 -13.43 -21.48
CA LYS A 458 10.10 -13.74 -22.75
C LYS A 458 10.77 -15.12 -22.76
N THR A 459 11.23 -15.62 -21.61
CA THR A 459 11.92 -16.91 -21.52
C THR A 459 11.06 -18.02 -20.92
N GLY A 460 9.87 -17.71 -20.39
CA GLY A 460 8.96 -18.68 -19.77
C GLY A 460 9.45 -19.27 -18.44
N TYR A 461 10.56 -18.75 -17.90
CA TYR A 461 11.10 -19.18 -16.60
C TYR A 461 10.57 -18.32 -15.45
N ALA A 462 10.31 -18.97 -14.32
CA ALA A 462 9.96 -18.31 -13.07
C ALA A 462 10.61 -18.99 -11.85
N THR A 463 11.14 -18.20 -10.92
CA THR A 463 11.57 -18.68 -9.59
C THR A 463 10.57 -18.23 -8.54
N THR A 464 10.07 -19.16 -7.73
CA THR A 464 9.31 -18.86 -6.50
C THR A 464 10.20 -19.13 -5.28
N LEU A 465 10.30 -18.18 -4.34
CA LEU A 465 10.99 -18.30 -3.07
C LEU A 465 10.02 -18.02 -1.90
N ASP A 466 9.95 -18.90 -0.91
CA ASP A 466 9.20 -18.72 0.34
C ASP A 466 10.15 -18.34 1.48
N PHE A 467 10.10 -17.09 1.93
CA PHE A 467 10.82 -16.62 3.11
C PHE A 467 10.05 -17.04 4.37
N LYS A 468 10.63 -17.92 5.17
CA LYS A 468 9.92 -18.60 6.26
C LYS A 468 10.13 -17.93 7.61
N LEU A 469 9.02 -17.43 8.17
CA LEU A 469 8.94 -17.02 9.57
C LEU A 469 9.15 -18.23 10.49
N LYS A 470 9.92 -18.06 11.58
CA LYS A 470 10.25 -19.14 12.52
C LYS A 470 8.98 -19.76 13.14
N PRO A 471 8.78 -21.09 13.06
CA PRO A 471 7.64 -21.76 13.70
C PRO A 471 7.67 -21.67 15.24
N PHE A 472 6.49 -21.75 15.85
CA PHE A 472 6.34 -21.65 17.32
C PHE A 472 6.88 -22.88 18.08
N LEU A 473 6.85 -24.07 17.44
CA LEU A 473 7.30 -25.34 18.03
C LEU A 473 8.81 -25.60 17.85
N GLY A 474 9.60 -24.54 17.65
CA GLY A 474 11.01 -24.62 17.29
C GLY A 474 11.23 -24.72 15.78
N GLY A 475 12.49 -24.57 15.37
CA GLY A 475 12.91 -24.49 13.97
C GLY A 475 14.11 -23.57 13.80
N GLN A 476 14.74 -23.64 12.62
CA GLN A 476 15.78 -22.69 12.22
C GLN A 476 15.14 -21.30 11.96
N MET A 477 15.96 -20.25 12.04
CA MET A 477 15.57 -18.90 11.60
C MET A 477 16.04 -18.66 10.18
N ASN A 478 15.50 -17.60 9.56
CA ASN A 478 15.96 -17.08 8.26
C ASN A 478 15.91 -18.09 7.11
N GLN A 479 15.08 -19.14 7.22
CA GLN A 479 14.95 -20.16 6.18
C GLN A 479 14.35 -19.57 4.90
N VAL A 480 14.84 -20.07 3.76
CA VAL A 480 14.27 -19.84 2.44
C VAL A 480 14.23 -21.16 1.67
N ASP A 481 13.03 -21.51 1.21
CA ASP A 481 12.81 -22.62 0.28
C ASP A 481 12.39 -22.03 -1.07
N GLY A 482 12.52 -22.78 -2.16
CA GLY A 482 12.03 -22.31 -3.45
C GLY A 482 12.07 -23.35 -4.57
N VAL A 483 11.59 -22.94 -5.73
CA VAL A 483 11.58 -23.73 -6.97
C VAL A 483 11.81 -22.84 -8.18
N ILE A 484 12.61 -23.30 -9.13
CA ILE A 484 12.71 -22.72 -10.48
C ILE A 484 11.87 -23.58 -11.41
N LYS A 485 11.01 -22.95 -12.21
CA LYS A 485 10.11 -23.58 -13.15
C LYS A 485 10.32 -23.07 -14.57
N TYR A 486 9.98 -23.92 -15.53
CA TYR A 486 9.75 -23.57 -16.92
C TYR A 486 8.28 -23.86 -17.24
N GLY A 487 7.45 -22.82 -17.37
CA GLY A 487 5.99 -22.94 -17.44
C GLY A 487 5.39 -23.68 -16.23
N ARG A 488 5.14 -24.99 -16.38
CA ARG A 488 4.61 -25.88 -15.31
C ARG A 488 5.62 -26.90 -14.78
N GLU A 489 6.75 -27.09 -15.45
CA GLU A 489 7.77 -28.07 -15.06
C GLU A 489 8.72 -27.49 -14.01
N THR A 490 9.08 -28.27 -12.99
CA THR A 490 10.04 -27.85 -11.95
C THR A 490 11.45 -28.26 -12.37
N MET A 491 12.26 -27.27 -12.76
CA MET A 491 13.64 -27.45 -13.24
C MET A 491 14.63 -27.61 -12.08
N ALA A 492 14.37 -26.94 -10.95
CA ALA A 492 15.19 -27.02 -9.75
C ALA A 492 14.40 -26.73 -8.47
N SER A 493 14.96 -27.17 -7.34
CA SER A 493 14.52 -26.80 -5.99
C SER A 493 15.64 -26.06 -5.24
N ILE A 494 15.26 -25.11 -4.40
CA ILE A 494 16.15 -24.25 -3.62
C ILE A 494 15.86 -24.48 -2.13
N GLU A 495 16.89 -24.59 -1.30
CA GLU A 495 16.79 -24.81 0.15
C GLU A 495 17.95 -24.12 0.89
N GLY A 496 17.69 -23.48 2.03
CA GLY A 496 18.76 -22.95 2.89
C GLY A 496 18.32 -21.81 3.81
N ALA A 497 19.24 -20.88 4.08
CA ALA A 497 18.98 -19.68 4.87
C ALA A 497 19.54 -18.43 4.16
N TRP A 498 18.75 -17.35 4.08
CA TRP A 498 19.09 -16.15 3.28
C TRP A 498 20.24 -15.31 3.87
N ASP A 499 20.60 -15.55 5.14
CA ASP A 499 21.76 -14.98 5.83
C ASP A 499 22.96 -15.94 5.88
N GLY A 500 22.90 -17.06 5.16
CA GLY A 500 23.90 -18.12 5.16
C GLY A 500 23.90 -18.90 3.86
N VAL A 501 24.12 -20.21 3.93
CA VAL A 501 24.20 -21.06 2.74
C VAL A 501 22.80 -21.33 2.19
N VAL A 502 22.58 -20.95 0.93
CA VAL A 502 21.45 -21.38 0.09
C VAL A 502 21.97 -22.31 -0.99
N LYS A 503 21.31 -23.45 -1.16
CA LYS A 503 21.66 -24.50 -2.11
C LYS A 503 20.58 -24.64 -3.17
N ILE A 504 21.01 -25.01 -4.38
CA ILE A 504 20.12 -25.38 -5.48
C ILE A 504 20.32 -26.85 -5.82
N LYS A 505 19.23 -27.53 -6.17
CA LYS A 505 19.22 -28.92 -6.65
C LYS A 505 18.54 -28.96 -8.02
N GLY A 506 19.29 -29.34 -9.05
CA GLY A 506 18.76 -29.49 -10.42
C GLY A 506 17.90 -30.74 -10.60
N SER A 507 17.21 -30.82 -11.75
CA SER A 507 16.44 -31.98 -12.19
C SER A 507 17.27 -33.26 -12.34
N ASP A 508 18.58 -33.13 -12.63
CA ASP A 508 19.57 -34.21 -12.65
C ASP A 508 19.92 -34.76 -11.25
N GLY A 509 19.37 -34.16 -10.19
CA GLY A 509 19.57 -34.56 -8.81
C GLY A 509 20.79 -33.95 -8.13
N LYS A 510 21.71 -33.31 -8.85
CA LYS A 510 22.92 -32.72 -8.26
C LYS A 510 22.57 -31.53 -7.38
N LYS A 511 23.23 -31.42 -6.22
CA LYS A 511 23.17 -30.25 -5.33
C LYS A 511 24.43 -29.39 -5.48
N SER A 512 24.26 -28.09 -5.65
CA SER A 512 25.33 -27.09 -5.62
C SER A 512 24.98 -25.94 -4.68
N GLU A 513 25.98 -25.10 -4.37
CA GLU A 513 25.76 -23.84 -3.67
C GLU A 513 25.19 -22.80 -4.66
N LEU A 514 24.17 -22.05 -4.24
CA LEU A 514 23.56 -20.97 -5.01
C LEU A 514 24.02 -19.60 -4.49
N TRP A 515 24.02 -19.45 -3.16
CA TRP A 515 24.46 -18.24 -2.47
C TRP A 515 25.06 -18.59 -1.10
N ASN A 516 26.10 -17.87 -0.70
CA ASN A 516 26.76 -18.04 0.60
C ASN A 516 27.53 -16.74 0.94
N PRO A 517 27.09 -15.93 1.92
CA PRO A 517 27.71 -14.67 2.28
C PRO A 517 28.95 -14.89 3.16
N THR A 518 29.96 -15.56 2.61
CA THR A 518 31.23 -15.82 3.30
C THR A 518 31.98 -14.50 3.59
N PRO A 519 32.91 -14.47 4.56
CA PRO A 519 33.73 -13.29 4.81
C PRO A 519 34.52 -12.78 3.59
N ASP A 520 34.75 -13.62 2.58
CA ASP A 520 35.43 -13.24 1.34
C ASP A 520 34.46 -12.66 0.30
N ILE A 521 33.26 -13.24 0.14
CA ILE A 521 32.17 -12.62 -0.64
C ILE A 521 31.77 -11.26 -0.03
N ILE A 522 31.84 -11.11 1.30
CA ILE A 522 31.59 -9.82 1.95
C ILE A 522 32.69 -8.77 1.65
N LYS A 523 33.90 -9.18 1.23
CA LYS A 523 34.97 -8.27 0.75
C LYS A 523 34.82 -7.88 -0.72
N THR A 524 34.12 -8.69 -1.54
CA THR A 524 33.91 -8.37 -2.97
C THR A 524 32.74 -7.42 -3.22
N ARG A 525 32.02 -7.00 -2.17
CA ARG A 525 31.00 -5.93 -2.26
C ARG A 525 31.57 -4.72 -3.00
N LEU A 526 30.83 -4.22 -3.97
CA LEU A 526 31.21 -3.04 -4.74
C LEU A 526 31.35 -1.81 -3.81
N PRO A 527 32.35 -0.93 -4.04
CA PRO A 527 32.47 0.32 -3.29
C PRO A 527 31.28 1.23 -3.59
N ARG A 528 30.53 1.63 -2.54
CA ARG A 528 29.48 2.66 -2.66
C ARG A 528 30.14 4.04 -2.60
N TYR A 529 29.64 4.96 -3.42
CA TYR A 529 29.96 6.38 -3.38
C TYR A 529 28.68 7.20 -3.28
N GLU A 530 28.77 8.33 -2.58
CA GLU A 530 27.69 9.29 -2.32
C GLU A 530 28.18 10.73 -2.58
N ILE A 531 27.27 11.71 -2.60
CA ILE A 531 27.64 13.13 -2.70
C ILE A 531 27.98 13.68 -1.31
N SER A 532 28.93 14.61 -1.23
CA SER A 532 29.32 15.23 0.04
C SER A 532 28.15 15.97 0.71
N MET A 533 28.15 16.04 2.05
CA MET A 533 27.11 16.75 2.81
C MET A 533 27.06 18.24 2.48
N GLU A 534 28.20 18.81 2.06
CA GLU A 534 28.32 20.19 1.60
C GLU A 534 27.59 20.39 0.26
N GLU A 535 27.83 19.53 -0.74
CA GLU A 535 27.24 19.62 -2.09
C GLU A 535 25.79 19.11 -2.20
N GLN A 536 25.36 18.21 -1.31
CA GLN A 536 23.99 17.69 -1.32
C GLN A 536 22.94 18.81 -1.28
N GLY A 537 21.85 18.65 -2.03
CA GLY A 537 20.68 19.52 -1.93
C GLY A 537 19.91 19.34 -0.61
N GLU A 538 19.11 20.33 -0.22
CA GLU A 538 18.32 20.34 1.04
C GLU A 538 17.37 19.14 1.20
N TRP A 539 16.99 18.51 0.08
CA TRP A 539 16.03 17.41 0.00
C TRP A 539 16.72 16.03 -0.10
N GLU A 540 18.05 15.99 -0.14
CA GLU A 540 18.81 14.74 -0.18
C GLU A 540 18.86 14.11 1.22
N SER A 541 18.56 12.81 1.32
CA SER A 541 18.24 12.13 2.58
C SER A 541 19.23 12.37 3.73
N ALA A 542 20.55 12.37 3.48
CA ALA A 542 21.52 12.52 4.57
C ALA A 542 21.56 13.96 5.11
N LYS A 543 21.52 14.97 4.23
CA LYS A 543 21.44 16.39 4.61
C LYS A 543 20.13 16.74 5.29
N LEU A 544 19.00 16.27 4.74
CA LEU A 544 17.66 16.49 5.28
C LEU A 544 17.50 15.93 6.71
N TRP A 545 17.91 14.69 6.94
CA TRP A 545 17.78 14.03 8.25
C TRP A 545 18.95 14.29 9.21
N SER A 546 19.91 15.14 8.82
CA SER A 546 21.18 15.38 9.53
C SER A 546 21.03 15.66 11.03
N GLN A 547 20.16 16.59 11.43
CA GLN A 547 19.96 16.95 12.84
C GLN A 547 19.35 15.80 13.67
N VAL A 548 18.50 14.97 13.06
CA VAL A 548 17.92 13.78 13.69
C VAL A 548 18.98 12.67 13.83
N THR A 549 19.83 12.51 12.81
CA THR A 549 20.98 11.58 12.82
C THR A 549 22.00 11.98 13.87
N GLU A 550 22.36 13.27 13.97
CA GLU A 550 23.28 13.80 14.98
C GLU A 550 22.74 13.57 16.40
N ALA A 551 21.47 13.90 16.65
CA ALA A 551 20.85 13.71 17.96
C ALA A 551 20.80 12.22 18.36
N ILE A 552 20.50 11.31 17.41
CA ILE A 552 20.54 9.86 17.65
C ILE A 552 21.96 9.36 17.90
N ALA A 553 22.98 9.90 17.22
CA ALA A 553 24.38 9.55 17.43
C ALA A 553 24.92 10.03 18.79
N ASN A 554 24.42 11.16 19.29
CA ASN A 554 24.69 11.68 20.63
C ASN A 554 23.78 11.08 21.73
N GLU A 555 23.00 10.04 21.39
CA GLU A 555 22.00 9.35 22.23
C GLU A 555 20.84 10.23 22.76
N ASP A 556 20.77 11.51 22.39
CA ASP A 556 19.74 12.47 22.81
C ASP A 556 18.37 12.19 22.16
N GLN A 557 17.55 11.42 22.87
CA GLN A 557 16.20 11.08 22.45
C GLN A 557 15.23 12.27 22.47
N TYR A 558 15.52 13.34 23.23
CA TYR A 558 14.67 14.53 23.28
C TYR A 558 14.90 15.39 22.03
N LYS A 559 16.15 15.79 21.74
CA LYS A 559 16.48 16.51 20.50
C LYS A 559 16.09 15.69 19.26
N ALA A 560 16.36 14.38 19.25
CA ALA A 560 15.97 13.51 18.13
C ALA A 560 14.45 13.48 17.90
N THR A 561 13.64 13.60 18.97
CA THR A 561 12.18 13.65 18.86
C THR A 561 11.71 15.03 18.40
N GLU A 562 12.34 16.11 18.88
CA GLU A 562 12.04 17.49 18.50
C GLU A 562 12.32 17.75 17.02
N GLU A 563 13.55 17.49 16.55
CA GLU A 563 13.98 17.69 15.15
C GLU A 563 13.12 16.88 14.18
N LYS A 564 12.85 15.61 14.51
CA LYS A 564 11.97 14.74 13.72
C LYS A 564 10.53 15.27 13.70
N THR A 565 10.06 15.84 14.81
CA THR A 565 8.71 16.43 14.90
C THR A 565 8.62 17.73 14.10
N ALA A 566 9.70 18.52 14.03
CA ALA A 566 9.78 19.72 13.19
C ALA A 566 9.65 19.37 11.70
N LEU A 567 10.45 18.43 11.20
CA LEU A 567 10.38 17.94 9.81
C LEU A 567 8.97 17.42 9.45
N GLU A 568 8.39 16.57 10.31
CA GLU A 568 7.02 16.08 10.08
C GLU A 568 5.96 17.19 10.15
N ASN A 569 6.15 18.23 10.97
CA ASN A 569 5.21 19.35 11.09
C ASN A 569 5.27 20.32 9.91
N ASP A 570 6.46 20.61 9.38
CA ASP A 570 6.60 21.32 8.10
C ASP A 570 5.90 20.53 6.97
N GLN A 571 6.15 19.22 6.87
CA GLN A 571 5.48 18.40 5.86
C GLN A 571 3.95 18.45 5.99
N ARG A 572 3.43 18.40 7.23
CA ARG A 572 1.98 18.58 7.53
C ARG A 572 1.48 19.98 7.20
N ALA A 573 2.32 21.02 7.28
CA ALA A 573 1.97 22.39 6.91
C ALA A 573 1.91 22.55 5.38
N ARG A 574 2.94 22.07 4.66
CA ARG A 574 2.95 22.03 3.19
C ARG A 574 1.76 21.24 2.64
N ALA A 575 1.44 20.07 3.20
CA ALA A 575 0.26 19.30 2.80
C ALA A 575 -1.09 20.03 3.03
N LYS A 576 -1.17 20.92 4.03
CA LYS A 576 -2.37 21.75 4.29
C LYS A 576 -2.50 22.95 3.35
N SER A 577 -1.44 23.34 2.63
CA SER A 577 -1.50 24.45 1.65
C SER A 577 -2.42 24.14 0.46
N GLY A 578 -2.71 22.87 0.20
CA GLY A 578 -3.47 22.42 -0.97
C GLY A 578 -2.68 22.41 -2.27
N ILE A 579 -1.45 22.92 -2.29
CA ILE A 579 -0.56 22.89 -3.46
C ILE A 579 -0.08 21.45 -3.69
N PRO A 580 -0.38 20.81 -4.84
CA PRO A 580 0.12 19.48 -5.14
C PRO A 580 1.65 19.47 -5.25
N HIS A 581 2.29 18.47 -4.65
CA HIS A 581 3.72 18.26 -4.88
C HIS A 581 3.95 17.75 -6.30
N LYS A 582 4.83 18.40 -7.05
CA LYS A 582 5.33 17.91 -8.33
C LYS A 582 6.65 17.20 -8.11
N THR A 583 6.70 15.93 -8.50
CA THR A 583 7.93 15.11 -8.50
C THR A 583 8.98 15.68 -9.45
N LYS A 584 10.25 15.53 -9.09
CA LYS A 584 11.41 16.13 -9.77
C LYS A 584 11.99 15.21 -10.84
N PHE A 585 12.17 13.93 -10.51
CA PHE A 585 12.97 12.98 -11.30
C PHE A 585 12.16 11.79 -11.81
N PHE A 586 10.99 11.56 -11.23
CA PHE A 586 10.03 10.54 -11.66
C PHE A 586 8.71 11.16 -12.14
N LYS A 587 8.04 10.49 -13.08
CA LYS A 587 6.72 10.82 -13.62
C LYS A 587 5.79 9.60 -13.47
N PRO A 588 4.47 9.77 -13.28
CA PRO A 588 3.52 8.65 -13.40
C PRO A 588 3.58 8.02 -14.80
N LYS A 589 3.25 6.73 -14.91
CA LYS A 589 3.20 6.06 -16.20
C LYS A 589 1.87 6.31 -16.92
N PRO A 590 1.86 6.37 -18.27
CA PRO A 590 0.61 6.37 -19.01
C PRO A 590 -0.23 5.13 -18.64
N TYR A 591 -1.49 5.36 -18.26
CA TYR A 591 -2.48 4.34 -17.89
C TYR A 591 -2.22 3.56 -16.58
N ASP A 592 -1.22 3.96 -15.78
CA ASP A 592 -1.00 3.43 -14.43
C ASP A 592 -0.50 4.55 -13.49
N ASP A 593 -1.43 5.15 -12.74
CA ASP A 593 -1.15 6.25 -11.80
C ASP A 593 -0.39 5.80 -10.54
N ASP A 594 -0.32 4.49 -10.25
CA ASP A 594 0.40 3.91 -9.11
C ASP A 594 1.85 3.48 -9.47
N GLU A 595 2.19 3.28 -10.75
CA GLU A 595 3.58 3.09 -11.22
C GLU A 595 4.23 4.40 -11.75
N PHE A 596 5.51 4.60 -11.42
CA PHE A 596 6.30 5.73 -11.88
C PHE A 596 7.48 5.29 -12.76
N GLU A 597 7.90 6.17 -13.67
CA GLU A 597 9.08 6.03 -14.54
C GLU A 597 10.07 7.17 -14.28
N TYR A 598 11.36 6.88 -14.30
CA TYR A 598 12.42 7.88 -14.20
C TYR A 598 12.51 8.69 -15.51
N ILE A 599 12.50 10.02 -15.39
CA ILE A 599 12.32 10.94 -16.53
C ILE A 599 13.43 10.81 -17.58
N HIS A 600 14.64 10.43 -17.16
CA HIS A 600 15.82 10.28 -18.02
C HIS A 600 16.23 8.80 -18.24
N ALA A 601 15.28 7.86 -18.12
CA ALA A 601 15.57 6.45 -18.31
C ALA A 601 15.95 6.11 -19.77
N ASP A 602 17.18 5.63 -19.95
CA ASP A 602 17.66 5.10 -21.24
C ASP A 602 17.65 3.55 -21.19
N TYR A 603 16.74 2.97 -21.96
CA TYR A 603 16.53 1.51 -22.07
C TYR A 603 17.18 0.89 -23.33
N ARG A 604 18.08 1.62 -24.00
CA ARG A 604 18.80 1.08 -25.16
C ARG A 604 19.94 0.12 -24.74
N PRO A 605 20.20 -0.98 -25.47
CA PRO A 605 21.46 -1.73 -25.40
C PRO A 605 22.68 -0.81 -25.56
N TRP A 606 23.85 -1.23 -25.07
CA TRP A 606 25.09 -0.46 -25.21
C TRP A 606 25.67 -0.58 -26.62
N ASP A 607 25.91 0.55 -27.30
CA ASP A 607 26.60 0.58 -28.59
C ASP A 607 28.11 0.78 -28.39
N ASN A 608 28.87 -0.32 -28.52
CA ASN A 608 30.33 -0.30 -28.40
C ASN A 608 31.05 0.62 -29.41
N ASN A 609 30.37 1.09 -30.47
CA ASN A 609 30.95 1.99 -31.47
C ASN A 609 30.70 3.47 -31.18
N ASN A 610 29.79 3.78 -30.24
CA ASN A 610 29.29 5.14 -30.03
C ASN A 610 29.10 5.52 -28.56
N ASP A 611 28.53 4.66 -27.70
CA ASP A 611 28.42 4.97 -26.27
C ASP A 611 29.81 4.86 -25.60
N ILE A 612 30.28 5.94 -24.94
CA ILE A 612 31.61 6.02 -24.30
C ILE A 612 31.53 5.66 -22.81
N GLN A 613 30.72 6.40 -22.06
CA GLN A 613 30.53 6.21 -20.61
C GLN A 613 29.17 6.74 -20.17
N GLN A 614 28.62 6.20 -19.08
CA GLN A 614 27.53 6.85 -18.34
C GLN A 614 28.11 7.78 -17.28
N VAL A 615 27.51 8.95 -17.13
CA VAL A 615 27.78 9.94 -16.07
C VAL A 615 26.48 10.30 -15.37
N GLU A 616 26.58 10.77 -14.12
CA GLU A 616 25.48 11.39 -13.40
C GLU A 616 25.85 12.83 -13.05
N HIS A 617 24.88 13.72 -13.22
CA HIS A 617 24.92 15.04 -12.63
C HIS A 617 23.52 15.47 -12.18
N ASP A 618 23.40 15.89 -10.93
CA ASP A 618 22.16 16.34 -10.27
C ASP A 618 20.91 15.52 -10.62
N TYR A 619 21.00 14.23 -10.28
CA TYR A 619 20.00 13.18 -10.47
C TYR A 619 19.68 12.86 -11.94
N VAL A 620 20.43 13.40 -12.90
CA VAL A 620 20.32 13.13 -14.34
C VAL A 620 21.47 12.22 -14.79
N VAL A 621 21.18 10.93 -15.01
CA VAL A 621 22.11 9.99 -15.63
C VAL A 621 22.05 10.14 -17.15
N LYS A 622 23.20 10.29 -17.81
CA LYS A 622 23.32 10.42 -19.28
C LYS A 622 24.42 9.50 -19.80
N THR A 623 24.30 9.05 -21.05
CA THR A 623 25.41 8.39 -21.76
C THR A 623 26.08 9.38 -22.70
N ILE A 624 27.40 9.58 -22.54
CA ILE A 624 28.22 10.35 -23.48
C ILE A 624 28.41 9.51 -24.73
N CYS A 625 28.21 10.11 -25.91
CA CYS A 625 28.40 9.46 -27.21
C CYS A 625 29.61 10.04 -27.95
N ALA A 626 30.33 9.21 -28.72
CA ALA A 626 31.41 9.63 -29.60
C ALA A 626 30.91 10.47 -30.78
N HIS A 627 29.69 10.18 -31.25
CA HIS A 627 28.97 10.99 -32.22
C HIS A 627 27.64 11.46 -31.62
N PRO A 628 27.26 12.74 -31.76
CA PRO A 628 25.96 13.24 -31.31
C PRO A 628 24.82 12.44 -31.96
N SER A 629 24.23 11.53 -31.19
CA SER A 629 23.15 10.67 -31.67
C SER A 629 21.95 11.53 -32.04
N ALA A 630 21.54 11.49 -33.31
CA ALA A 630 20.31 12.16 -33.76
C ALA A 630 19.16 11.73 -32.83
N LYS A 631 18.50 12.70 -32.19
CA LYS A 631 17.67 12.51 -30.98
C LYS A 631 16.68 11.35 -31.16
N ALA A 632 17.03 10.19 -30.61
CA ALA A 632 16.16 9.02 -30.58
C ALA A 632 14.94 9.36 -29.71
N CYS A 633 13.81 9.68 -30.36
CA CYS A 633 12.55 9.85 -29.66
C CYS A 633 12.22 8.57 -28.91
N THR A 634 11.68 8.71 -27.70
CA THR A 634 11.15 7.61 -26.89
C THR A 634 9.85 7.08 -27.48
N SER A 635 9.94 6.47 -28.66
CA SER A 635 8.87 5.68 -29.26
C SER A 635 8.71 4.38 -28.46
N THR A 636 7.55 4.19 -27.86
CA THR A 636 7.13 2.89 -27.30
C THR A 636 7.36 1.79 -28.33
N ILE A 637 7.95 0.66 -27.93
CA ILE A 637 8.14 -0.49 -28.81
C ILE A 637 6.76 -1.00 -29.24
N ARG A 638 6.33 -0.62 -30.45
CA ARG A 638 5.31 -1.34 -31.20
C ARG A 638 6.03 -2.40 -32.01
N THR A 639 5.66 -3.66 -31.78
CA THR A 639 5.99 -4.74 -32.70
C THR A 639 5.46 -4.39 -34.08
N SER A 640 6.37 -4.19 -35.02
CA SER A 640 6.07 -4.05 -36.44
C SER A 640 6.69 -5.25 -37.13
N ASP A 641 5.85 -6.14 -37.62
CA ASP A 641 6.26 -7.29 -38.40
C ASP A 641 6.92 -6.81 -39.71
N LEU A 642 8.06 -7.41 -40.06
CA LEU A 642 8.76 -7.16 -41.31
C LEU A 642 8.56 -8.37 -42.22
N ASP A 643 7.63 -8.25 -43.16
CA ASP A 643 7.44 -9.23 -44.23
C ASP A 643 8.71 -9.34 -45.09
N SER A 644 9.14 -10.57 -45.36
CA SER A 644 10.21 -10.88 -46.31
C SER A 644 9.78 -11.94 -47.33
N GLU A 645 9.01 -11.45 -48.30
CA GLU A 645 8.72 -11.92 -49.66
C GLU A 645 8.77 -13.44 -50.05
N ASN A 646 7.77 -13.80 -50.86
CA ASN A 646 7.71 -14.94 -51.80
C ASN A 646 7.53 -16.36 -51.18
N SER A 647 6.54 -17.17 -51.58
CA SER A 647 5.85 -17.20 -52.88
C SER A 647 4.49 -17.90 -52.83
N ASP A 648 3.44 -17.23 -53.33
CA ASP A 648 2.11 -17.81 -53.55
C ASP A 648 1.97 -18.42 -54.96
N SER A 649 1.27 -19.56 -55.06
CA SER A 649 0.84 -20.15 -56.33
C SER A 649 -0.62 -19.80 -56.65
N GLU A 650 -1.02 -19.82 -57.93
CA GLU A 650 -2.17 -19.04 -58.41
C GLU A 650 -3.58 -19.52 -57.99
N GLU A 651 -3.74 -20.68 -57.35
CA GLU A 651 -5.07 -21.25 -57.06
C GLU A 651 -5.86 -20.50 -55.96
N GLU A 652 -5.22 -19.86 -54.98
CA GLU A 652 -5.92 -19.11 -53.91
C GLU A 652 -6.67 -17.85 -54.43
N ARG A 653 -6.24 -17.27 -55.57
CA ARG A 653 -6.75 -15.97 -56.04
C ARG A 653 -8.20 -15.98 -56.55
N VAL A 654 -8.78 -17.16 -56.81
CA VAL A 654 -10.14 -17.29 -57.36
C VAL A 654 -11.23 -17.29 -56.28
N ILE A 655 -10.95 -17.83 -55.08
CA ILE A 655 -11.97 -18.06 -54.04
C ILE A 655 -12.34 -16.78 -53.27
N ARG A 656 -11.35 -15.94 -52.92
CA ARG A 656 -11.57 -14.75 -52.06
C ARG A 656 -12.38 -13.60 -52.70
N LYS A 657 -12.66 -13.62 -54.01
CA LYS A 657 -13.34 -12.52 -54.73
C LYS A 657 -14.88 -12.60 -54.83
N LYS A 658 -15.55 -13.58 -54.20
CA LYS A 658 -17.01 -13.75 -54.28
C LYS A 658 -17.83 -13.45 -53.00
N SER A 659 -17.21 -13.07 -51.87
CA SER A 659 -17.90 -13.03 -50.56
C SER A 659 -17.98 -11.65 -49.87
N VAL A 660 -17.99 -10.53 -50.62
CA VAL A 660 -18.11 -9.16 -50.05
C VAL A 660 -19.21 -8.31 -50.72
N LYS A 661 -20.11 -8.91 -51.52
CA LYS A 661 -21.21 -8.18 -52.21
C LYS A 661 -22.56 -8.93 -52.27
N SER A 662 -23.03 -9.42 -51.13
CA SER A 662 -24.46 -9.68 -50.87
C SER A 662 -24.70 -9.82 -49.36
N LEU A 663 -25.95 -9.61 -48.90
CA LEU A 663 -26.43 -9.65 -47.50
C LEU A 663 -26.36 -8.34 -46.70
N HIS A 664 -26.91 -7.26 -47.28
CA HIS A 664 -28.06 -6.65 -46.59
C HIS A 664 -29.31 -7.48 -46.90
N GLN A 665 -30.31 -7.43 -46.01
CA GLN A 665 -31.54 -8.25 -46.02
C GLN A 665 -31.34 -9.77 -45.84
N GLN A 666 -31.36 -10.22 -44.58
CA GLN A 666 -32.25 -11.30 -44.16
C GLN A 666 -32.57 -11.13 -42.67
N GLN A 667 -33.85 -10.95 -42.32
CA GLN A 667 -34.30 -10.90 -40.92
C GLN A 667 -34.60 -12.32 -40.44
N ALA A 668 -33.84 -12.82 -39.47
CA ALA A 668 -34.26 -13.97 -38.68
C ALA A 668 -35.39 -13.56 -37.72
N ALA A 669 -36.35 -14.45 -37.48
CA ALA A 669 -37.48 -14.16 -36.61
C ALA A 669 -37.07 -14.15 -35.11
N PRO A 670 -37.74 -13.38 -34.23
CA PRO A 670 -37.34 -13.26 -32.83
C PRO A 670 -37.38 -14.56 -32.00
N SER A 671 -38.06 -15.61 -32.49
CA SER A 671 -38.31 -16.86 -31.75
C SER A 671 -37.07 -17.71 -31.51
N ASP A 672 -36.11 -17.71 -32.43
CA ASP A 672 -35.08 -18.77 -32.46
C ASP A 672 -33.87 -18.44 -31.58
N VAL A 673 -33.55 -17.15 -31.41
CA VAL A 673 -32.53 -16.68 -30.47
C VAL A 673 -32.98 -16.89 -29.03
N GLU A 674 -34.25 -16.61 -28.71
CA GLU A 674 -34.80 -16.84 -27.37
C GLU A 674 -34.83 -18.35 -27.02
N LYS A 675 -35.07 -19.20 -28.02
CA LYS A 675 -35.02 -20.66 -27.86
C LYS A 675 -33.59 -21.15 -27.60
N LEU A 676 -32.60 -20.64 -28.33
CA LEU A 676 -31.19 -20.98 -28.14
C LEU A 676 -30.69 -20.56 -26.74
N LEU A 677 -31.08 -19.37 -26.26
CA LEU A 677 -30.73 -18.88 -24.93
C LEU A 677 -31.38 -19.72 -23.81
N LYS A 678 -32.63 -20.17 -23.99
CA LYS A 678 -33.29 -21.07 -23.03
C LYS A 678 -32.60 -22.44 -22.97
N ASP A 679 -32.20 -23.01 -24.11
CA ASP A 679 -31.49 -24.30 -24.15
C ASP A 679 -30.11 -24.21 -23.47
N LEU A 680 -29.35 -23.13 -23.73
CA LEU A 680 -28.08 -22.87 -23.04
C LEU A 680 -28.27 -22.72 -21.51
N SER A 681 -29.28 -21.95 -21.09
CA SER A 681 -29.59 -21.76 -19.68
C SER A 681 -30.01 -23.06 -18.98
N GLN A 682 -30.74 -23.92 -19.68
CA GLN A 682 -31.17 -25.22 -19.16
C GLN A 682 -29.99 -26.19 -19.03
N GLN A 683 -29.05 -26.20 -19.98
CA GLN A 683 -27.81 -26.96 -19.85
C GLN A 683 -26.92 -26.44 -18.71
N PHE A 684 -26.87 -25.12 -18.48
CA PHE A 684 -26.16 -24.52 -17.35
C PHE A 684 -26.77 -24.92 -15.99
N GLU A 685 -28.11 -24.89 -15.85
CA GLU A 685 -28.78 -25.38 -14.63
C GLU A 685 -28.53 -26.88 -14.39
N ILE A 686 -28.54 -27.70 -15.44
CA ILE A 686 -28.22 -29.14 -15.31
C ILE A 686 -26.76 -29.33 -14.86
N ALA A 687 -25.81 -28.55 -15.37
CA ALA A 687 -24.42 -28.57 -14.93
C ALA A 687 -24.28 -28.15 -13.45
N ILE A 688 -24.97 -27.10 -13.01
CA ILE A 688 -24.97 -26.63 -11.62
C ILE A 688 -25.55 -27.70 -10.69
N ARG A 689 -26.74 -28.24 -10.99
CA ARG A 689 -27.37 -29.29 -10.15
C ARG A 689 -26.53 -30.56 -10.07
N ASN A 690 -25.84 -30.93 -11.17
CA ASN A 690 -24.89 -32.04 -11.16
C ASN A 690 -23.66 -31.76 -10.28
N PHE A 691 -23.14 -30.52 -10.28
CA PHE A 691 -22.04 -30.10 -9.42
C PHE A 691 -22.46 -30.06 -7.94
N GLU A 692 -23.65 -29.54 -7.62
CA GLU A 692 -24.24 -29.53 -6.29
C GLU A 692 -24.43 -30.95 -5.75
N ALA A 693 -25.03 -31.86 -6.54
CA ALA A 693 -25.20 -33.26 -6.15
C ALA A 693 -23.87 -34.02 -5.97
N HIS A 694 -22.81 -33.61 -6.69
CA HIS A 694 -21.46 -34.15 -6.48
C HIS A 694 -20.81 -33.58 -5.20
N SER A 695 -21.05 -32.31 -4.91
CA SER A 695 -20.64 -31.64 -3.68
C SER A 695 -21.30 -32.28 -2.45
N GLU A 696 -22.62 -32.44 -2.44
CA GLU A 696 -23.36 -33.07 -1.33
C GLU A 696 -22.90 -34.52 -1.06
N LYS A 697 -22.59 -35.31 -2.10
CA LYS A 697 -22.02 -36.66 -1.94
C LYS A 697 -20.65 -36.68 -1.28
N ASN A 698 -19.82 -35.66 -1.54
CA ASN A 698 -18.52 -35.52 -0.89
C ASN A 698 -18.65 -34.94 0.53
N SER A 699 -19.56 -33.98 0.75
CA SER A 699 -19.87 -33.45 2.08
C SER A 699 -20.44 -34.52 3.01
N THR A 700 -21.37 -35.36 2.55
CA THR A 700 -21.94 -36.45 3.37
C THR A 700 -20.92 -37.53 3.72
N LYS A 701 -20.01 -37.88 2.80
CA LYS A 701 -18.85 -38.74 3.13
C LYS A 701 -17.96 -38.11 4.20
N LEU A 702 -17.58 -36.84 4.04
CA LEU A 702 -16.73 -36.14 5.00
C LEU A 702 -17.40 -36.03 6.39
N ILE A 703 -18.70 -35.72 6.43
CA ILE A 703 -19.50 -35.69 7.66
C ILE A 703 -19.53 -37.08 8.32
N HIS A 704 -19.76 -38.15 7.56
CA HIS A 704 -19.72 -39.52 8.11
C HIS A 704 -18.34 -39.87 8.68
N THR A 705 -17.25 -39.58 7.97
CA THR A 705 -15.89 -39.81 8.47
C THR A 705 -15.64 -39.03 9.76
N VAL A 706 -15.95 -37.73 9.78
CA VAL A 706 -15.78 -36.88 10.98
C VAL A 706 -16.65 -37.36 12.14
N GLN A 707 -17.89 -37.77 11.89
CA GLN A 707 -18.77 -38.35 12.93
C GLN A 707 -18.23 -39.68 13.47
N SER A 708 -17.76 -40.59 12.62
CA SER A 708 -17.14 -41.84 13.05
C SER A 708 -15.85 -41.61 13.84
N THR A 709 -14.99 -40.68 13.43
CA THR A 709 -13.78 -40.30 14.18
C THR A 709 -14.14 -39.68 15.53
N LEU A 710 -15.11 -38.75 15.58
CA LEU A 710 -15.58 -38.16 16.84
C LEU A 710 -16.19 -39.20 17.78
N LEU A 711 -16.99 -40.15 17.25
CA LEU A 711 -17.57 -41.24 18.04
C LEU A 711 -16.49 -42.16 18.60
N PHE A 712 -15.47 -42.52 17.80
CA PHE A 712 -14.33 -43.31 18.24
C PHE A 712 -13.52 -42.61 19.34
N VAL A 713 -13.25 -41.31 19.19
CA VAL A 713 -12.58 -40.49 20.20
C VAL A 713 -13.42 -40.40 21.48
N PHE A 714 -14.74 -40.26 21.38
CA PHE A 714 -15.64 -40.19 22.54
C PHE A 714 -15.70 -41.52 23.31
N VAL A 715 -15.75 -42.66 22.58
CA VAL A 715 -15.66 -44.00 23.19
C VAL A 715 -14.30 -44.22 23.85
N LEU A 716 -13.20 -43.85 23.18
CA LEU A 716 -11.85 -43.97 23.73
C LEU A 716 -11.67 -43.15 25.02
N LEU A 717 -12.14 -41.89 25.03
CA LEU A 717 -12.15 -41.05 26.23
C LEU A 717 -13.01 -41.65 27.34
N SER A 718 -14.19 -42.21 27.02
CA SER A 718 -15.08 -42.87 27.99
C SER A 718 -14.42 -44.11 28.62
N VAL A 719 -13.70 -44.91 27.83
CA VAL A 719 -12.92 -46.06 28.30
C VAL A 719 -11.75 -45.61 29.18
N ILE A 720 -10.99 -44.60 28.77
CA ILE A 720 -9.90 -44.03 29.59
C ILE A 720 -10.44 -43.49 30.92
N GLN A 721 -11.56 -42.75 30.91
CA GLN A 721 -12.19 -42.22 32.12
C GLN A 721 -12.69 -43.34 33.04
N SER A 722 -13.20 -44.45 32.47
CA SER A 722 -13.62 -45.63 33.23
C SER A 722 -12.43 -46.37 33.86
N ILE A 723 -11.31 -46.48 33.14
CA ILE A 723 -10.05 -47.04 33.66
C ILE A 723 -9.50 -46.17 34.79
N PHE A 724 -9.52 -44.83 34.63
CA PHE A 724 -9.12 -43.90 35.70
C PHE A 724 -10.02 -44.02 36.94
N LEU A 725 -11.34 -44.12 36.78
CA LEU A 725 -12.26 -44.38 37.90
C LEU A 725 -11.95 -45.71 38.58
N PHE A 726 -11.72 -46.78 37.81
CA PHE A 726 -11.43 -48.11 38.34
C PHE A 726 -10.10 -48.15 39.10
N ILE A 727 -9.08 -47.41 38.65
CA ILE A 727 -7.80 -47.23 39.37
C ILE A 727 -7.99 -46.40 40.65
N TYR A 728 -8.84 -45.37 40.61
CA TYR A 728 -9.09 -44.49 41.76
C TYR A 728 -9.93 -45.16 42.86
N VAL A 729 -10.82 -46.10 42.51
CA VAL A 729 -11.68 -46.86 43.44
C VAL A 729 -10.97 -48.09 44.03
N ARG A 730 -9.74 -48.41 43.59
CA ARG A 730 -8.93 -49.54 44.07
C ARG A 730 -7.69 -49.12 44.87
N LYS A 731 -7.71 -47.92 45.45
CA LYS A 731 -6.65 -47.34 46.29
C LYS A 731 -7.16 -46.95 47.67
#